data_AF-Q76EC9-F1
#
_entry.id   AF-Q76EC9-F1
#
_cell.length_a   1.000
_cell.length_b   1.000
_cell.length_c   1.000
_cell.angle_alpha   90.00
_cell.angle_beta   90.00
_cell.angle_gamma   90.00
#
_symmetry.space_group_name_H-M   'P 1'
#
loop_
_entity.id
_entity.type
_entity.pdbx_description
1 polymer ?
#
loop_
_entity_poly.entity_id
_entity_poly.type
_entity_poly.pdbx_seq_one_letter_code
_entity_poly.pdbx_strand_id
1 'polypeptide(L)'
;MRNCKGLSILLCFLLVFFAMPFPAVAEEAEAMPVSEASEWSFSAFGSNTSVEKNPDPMINSDGSVKIVANGGKIASNEQGISFYYREVPSDANFEIKAKAEVLNFKGDDKQVSFGLMLMDQIGQHRNSEKHNSNYIAVGALDTIIKAFYMQESLTKTDMLSQTPSQGDIFELSIKKSGDNYVLTCNGTTETFTLPGLFSDTIYVGIYAARNAEIKFSDLNFTLDTKDIVDLSVDLSGMKTSYLVDEPLNLKGLKVTAHYSDGTSEELTEEDYIVTGFDSSTPGTNTICINVGEISKTIDLEILPLTCTKLTVKYLPAKTDYYLGDSFNPEGLKVIAEYNDGYKVTELTEDKYALYIAGKAAEDYVFSKAGTQKVEVISRENPSVKTGFEVNISDASIESLEISRKPEKTAYFIGDEPDLTGLVVYARYSDGSKVRLDKSEYEVKGFDSSAPGEKEITVYHKGKTVAFSVVVKEKEVMGIEVTKYPKTTYYIGETFNAEGLEVSKVYDNGDREPLTDFSVDASAFDGSTPGVYDVIISADGFDPITLKVTVREKTEYEWKAIRFGQSTSDSKNYVNFLDNGAVEIVALEGGGKIATDHDGITFYYTEIDAKDNFVLSADIKVKEYAKNPHDGQESFGIMARDAIGTPGDSSIFASNIAAIGGFSGGTKSPNGTQLFIRTGVSSPDGAGSKGIRRIMIKDEKPGPDNTYPAAEYRLTLAKTNSGFVGKLNDGEEVIFYEPDILNVQDSKIYVGFFAARLATIEVSNIELYVSSSETDAPRYIPPEAPVTPSLQILSLDKTSNVNYSLVVKPNVNGSITVKQGAEILVRDVTVNAGEKYSVDAVLEKNSENPFTVIFIPDDTQNLSSYEKIIKNFSVTMRTYNEGGNIYVSPNGTPYGDGTKDNPLDLDTAIAFVKEGQKIILMNGVYKRDSALVISRYNDGTAENRKYLVAEPGSRPVIDFDKKGQGVTLSGNYWYIEGIDFARSAPNYPGFIIGGNYNIVENCRFYENGDTGLQISRTDSSENIAEWPSYNKIINCESFDNRDPSENNADGFAAKLTCGVGNMFIGCVSHHNIDDGWDLYTKAGTGAIGPVIIDSCIAYENGTLTDGTVGKGDKNGFKLGGEGVPVQHIIKNSIAFNNGAVGFTSNSNPSVIAINNIAYNNAKGNLVFTSYSGIETHFVVDGFVSYNTEGAPRDSATGVPASDDNYLFDGTKSVNKSGEELTEKEFIERLLELISKIKSIK
;
A
#
# COMPACT_ATOMS: atom_id res chain seq x y z
N MET A 1 31.41 17.27 -17.23
CA MET A 1 32.44 18.21 -17.73
C MET A 1 32.73 17.91 -19.19
N ARG A 2 32.49 18.89 -20.07
CA ARG A 2 33.53 19.69 -20.76
C ARG A 2 34.30 18.91 -21.83
N ASN A 3 34.20 19.35 -23.08
CA ASN A 3 35.24 20.14 -23.75
C ASN A 3 34.95 20.28 -25.26
N CYS A 4 35.19 21.50 -25.75
CA CYS A 4 35.61 21.98 -27.07
C CYS A 4 35.61 21.13 -28.37
N LYS A 5 35.03 21.79 -29.39
CA LYS A 5 35.58 22.22 -30.71
C LYS A 5 35.60 21.27 -31.92
N GLY A 6 35.12 21.85 -33.03
CA GLY A 6 35.56 21.64 -34.42
C GLY A 6 34.38 21.49 -35.38
N LEU A 7 33.97 22.53 -36.12
CA LEU A 7 34.33 22.78 -37.53
C LEU A 7 33.96 21.60 -38.46
N SER A 8 33.33 21.73 -39.63
CA SER A 8 33.20 22.88 -40.53
C SER A 8 32.51 22.42 -41.82
N ILE A 9 31.65 23.29 -42.42
CA ILE A 9 31.78 23.81 -43.81
C ILE A 9 31.62 22.75 -44.93
N LEU A 10 30.71 22.87 -45.91
CA LEU A 10 30.08 24.06 -46.48
C LEU A 10 29.27 23.69 -47.73
N LEU A 11 28.40 24.64 -48.10
CA LEU A 11 28.17 25.19 -49.45
C LEU A 11 27.88 24.21 -50.61
N CYS A 12 26.94 24.43 -51.52
CA CYS A 12 25.95 25.47 -51.71
C CYS A 12 25.49 25.43 -53.17
N PHE A 13 24.41 26.16 -53.40
CA PHE A 13 24.26 27.11 -54.50
C PHE A 13 23.77 26.64 -55.87
N LEU A 14 22.62 27.25 -56.22
CA LEU A 14 22.23 27.83 -57.51
C LEU A 14 21.77 26.81 -58.58
N LEU A 15 20.77 27.03 -59.45
CA LEU A 15 19.90 28.16 -59.81
C LEU A 15 18.93 27.65 -60.93
N VAL A 16 17.69 28.16 -60.97
CA VAL A 16 16.86 28.46 -62.19
C VAL A 16 16.23 27.28 -62.98
N PHE A 17 14.89 27.26 -63.13
CA PHE A 17 14.15 27.35 -64.42
C PHE A 17 12.58 27.34 -64.29
N PHE A 18 11.91 28.45 -64.70
CA PHE A 18 10.69 28.66 -65.55
C PHE A 18 9.38 27.81 -65.39
N ALA A 19 8.12 28.24 -65.67
CA ALA A 19 7.46 29.52 -66.04
C ALA A 19 5.90 29.38 -66.22
N MET A 20 5.16 30.47 -65.94
CA MET A 20 3.90 31.00 -66.56
C MET A 20 2.49 30.38 -66.30
N PRO A 21 1.39 31.18 -66.43
CA PRO A 21 0.31 31.27 -65.42
C PRO A 21 -1.11 30.87 -65.88
N PHE A 22 -2.04 30.71 -64.91
CA PHE A 22 -3.47 31.04 -65.04
C PHE A 22 -3.94 31.78 -63.76
N PRO A 23 -4.61 32.95 -63.87
CA PRO A 23 -5.26 33.57 -62.74
C PRO A 23 -6.65 32.96 -62.54
N ALA A 24 -6.86 32.31 -61.40
CA ALA A 24 -8.18 32.15 -60.83
C ALA A 24 -8.28 33.15 -59.68
N VAL A 25 -9.21 34.09 -59.81
CA VAL A 25 -9.59 35.03 -58.77
C VAL A 25 -10.17 34.20 -57.62
N ALA A 26 -9.40 34.03 -56.55
CA ALA A 26 -9.91 33.72 -55.22
C ALA A 26 -9.92 35.06 -54.48
N GLU A 27 -11.07 35.42 -53.90
CA GLU A 27 -11.21 36.58 -53.02
C GLU A 27 -10.09 36.62 -51.99
N GLU A 28 -9.39 37.76 -51.90
CA GLU A 28 -8.57 38.12 -50.74
C GLU A 28 -9.51 38.17 -49.52
N ALA A 29 -9.27 37.29 -48.53
CA ALA A 29 -9.86 37.47 -47.21
C ALA A 29 -9.23 38.73 -46.59
N GLU A 30 -10.05 39.72 -46.23
CA GLU A 30 -9.60 40.89 -45.47
C GLU A 30 -8.98 40.44 -44.13
N ALA A 31 -7.79 40.97 -43.81
CA ALA A 31 -7.13 40.73 -42.53
C ALA A 31 -7.98 41.28 -41.37
N MET A 32 -8.14 40.49 -40.31
CA MET A 32 -8.89 40.88 -39.13
C MET A 32 -8.20 42.03 -38.38
N PRO A 33 -8.91 43.10 -38.00
CA PRO A 33 -8.33 44.14 -37.16
C PRO A 33 -7.98 43.59 -35.77
N VAL A 34 -6.85 44.03 -35.20
CA VAL A 34 -6.38 43.66 -33.85
C VAL A 34 -7.47 43.81 -32.78
N SER A 35 -8.47 44.66 -32.99
CA SER A 35 -9.55 44.93 -32.03
C SER A 35 -10.64 43.85 -31.94
N GLU A 36 -10.66 42.81 -32.78
CA GLU A 36 -11.72 41.80 -32.76
C GLU A 36 -11.18 40.36 -32.91
N ALA A 37 -11.63 39.46 -32.04
CA ALA A 37 -11.46 38.01 -32.20
C ALA A 37 -12.65 37.44 -33.01
N SER A 38 -12.43 36.36 -33.78
CA SER A 38 -13.46 35.81 -34.69
C SER A 38 -14.66 35.24 -33.93
N GLU A 39 -15.75 34.84 -34.59
CA GLU A 39 -16.73 33.98 -33.90
C GLU A 39 -16.12 32.61 -33.54
N TRP A 40 -16.69 31.95 -32.54
CA TRP A 40 -16.28 30.60 -32.17
C TRP A 40 -16.58 29.60 -33.30
N SER A 41 -15.59 28.80 -33.65
CA SER A 41 -15.67 27.75 -34.67
C SER A 41 -15.28 26.40 -34.09
N PHE A 42 -15.71 25.32 -34.73
CA PHE A 42 -15.37 23.96 -34.34
C PHE A 42 -14.65 23.24 -35.47
N SER A 43 -13.57 22.52 -35.13
CA SER A 43 -12.95 21.57 -36.02
C SER A 43 -12.52 20.29 -35.28
N ALA A 44 -12.96 19.12 -35.77
CA ALA A 44 -12.35 17.84 -35.44
C ALA A 44 -11.40 17.41 -36.57
N PHE A 45 -10.12 17.23 -36.28
CA PHE A 45 -9.10 16.89 -37.28
C PHE A 45 -7.95 16.08 -36.68
N GLY A 46 -7.15 15.48 -37.57
CA GLY A 46 -5.97 14.70 -37.20
C GLY A 46 -6.26 13.20 -37.08
N SER A 47 -5.21 12.43 -36.79
CA SER A 47 -5.33 10.97 -36.75
C SER A 47 -6.46 10.48 -35.85
N ASN A 48 -7.20 9.50 -36.35
CA ASN A 48 -8.28 8.82 -35.62
C ASN A 48 -9.46 9.75 -35.22
N THR A 49 -9.67 10.87 -35.91
CA THR A 49 -10.91 11.66 -35.77
C THR A 49 -11.95 11.32 -36.84
N SER A 50 -13.22 11.22 -36.47
CA SER A 50 -14.35 11.06 -37.40
C SER A 50 -15.61 11.68 -36.81
N VAL A 51 -16.69 11.82 -37.59
CA VAL A 51 -17.96 12.36 -37.08
C VAL A 51 -18.53 11.53 -35.92
N GLU A 52 -18.40 10.20 -35.99
CA GLU A 52 -18.89 9.31 -34.92
C GLU A 52 -18.03 9.38 -33.66
N LYS A 53 -16.72 9.56 -33.84
CA LYS A 53 -15.75 9.59 -32.72
C LYS A 53 -15.60 10.97 -32.10
N ASN A 54 -15.83 12.01 -32.87
CA ASN A 54 -15.58 13.41 -32.53
C ASN A 54 -16.79 14.23 -33.02
N PRO A 55 -17.97 14.06 -32.39
CA PRO A 55 -19.17 14.80 -32.76
C PRO A 55 -19.00 16.30 -32.50
N ASP A 56 -19.86 17.09 -33.14
CA ASP A 56 -19.90 18.54 -32.92
C ASP A 56 -20.17 18.84 -31.42
N PRO A 57 -19.56 19.91 -30.86
CA PRO A 57 -19.71 20.26 -29.47
C PRO A 57 -21.16 20.65 -29.17
N MET A 58 -21.65 20.24 -28.00
CA MET A 58 -22.98 20.61 -27.54
C MET A 58 -22.89 21.91 -26.73
N ILE A 59 -23.42 22.99 -27.30
CA ILE A 59 -23.52 24.30 -26.65
C ILE A 59 -24.81 24.33 -25.84
N ASN A 60 -24.69 24.43 -24.52
CA ASN A 60 -25.82 24.48 -23.60
C ASN A 60 -26.37 25.92 -23.47
N SER A 61 -27.61 26.05 -23.02
CA SER A 61 -28.27 27.35 -22.85
C SER A 61 -27.63 28.25 -21.79
N ASP A 62 -26.84 27.67 -20.87
CA ASP A 62 -26.05 28.39 -19.86
C ASP A 62 -24.71 28.92 -20.41
N GLY A 63 -24.40 28.67 -21.69
CA GLY A 63 -23.14 29.04 -22.33
C GLY A 63 -22.02 28.01 -22.14
N SER A 64 -22.24 26.93 -21.38
CA SER A 64 -21.25 25.85 -21.27
C SER A 64 -21.17 25.04 -22.55
N VAL A 65 -19.97 24.53 -22.85
CA VAL A 65 -19.67 23.75 -24.07
C VAL A 65 -19.23 22.36 -23.67
N LYS A 66 -19.97 21.35 -24.11
CA LYS A 66 -19.60 19.95 -23.92
C LYS A 66 -18.88 19.43 -25.17
N ILE A 67 -17.66 18.93 -24.98
CA ILE A 67 -16.85 18.30 -26.03
C ILE A 67 -16.75 16.80 -25.73
N VAL A 68 -17.08 15.98 -26.73
CA VAL A 68 -16.87 14.53 -26.70
C VAL A 68 -15.79 14.18 -27.73
N ALA A 69 -14.75 13.48 -27.30
CA ALA A 69 -13.69 12.98 -28.17
C ALA A 69 -13.40 11.52 -27.82
N ASN A 70 -14.04 10.59 -28.51
CA ASN A 70 -13.72 9.15 -28.45
C ASN A 70 -12.53 8.79 -29.37
N GLY A 71 -12.23 9.65 -30.34
CA GLY A 71 -11.09 9.56 -31.25
C GLY A 71 -10.05 10.65 -31.03
N GLY A 72 -8.96 10.61 -31.80
CA GLY A 72 -7.84 11.54 -31.65
C GLY A 72 -6.69 11.00 -30.78
N LYS A 73 -5.70 11.86 -30.53
CA LYS A 73 -4.58 11.71 -29.58
C LYS A 73 -3.73 12.99 -29.55
N ILE A 74 -3.05 13.24 -28.43
CA ILE A 74 -1.87 14.13 -28.40
C ILE A 74 -0.61 13.27 -28.38
N ALA A 75 0.26 13.44 -29.38
CA ALA A 75 1.53 12.74 -29.49
C ALA A 75 2.68 13.69 -29.87
N SER A 76 3.91 13.19 -29.82
CA SER A 76 5.12 13.97 -30.07
C SER A 76 5.30 14.46 -31.50
N ASN A 77 4.47 14.01 -32.45
CA ASN A 77 4.58 14.36 -33.87
C ASN A 77 3.22 14.48 -34.57
N GLU A 78 2.11 14.44 -33.83
CA GLU A 78 0.78 14.59 -34.40
C GLU A 78 -0.25 14.96 -33.32
N GLN A 79 -1.25 15.73 -33.72
CA GLN A 79 -2.42 16.08 -32.91
C GLN A 79 -3.67 15.59 -33.65
N GLY A 80 -4.49 14.79 -32.96
CA GLY A 80 -5.85 14.46 -33.36
C GLY A 80 -6.80 14.91 -32.26
N ILE A 81 -7.64 15.92 -32.52
CA ILE A 81 -8.42 16.57 -31.47
C ILE A 81 -9.80 17.02 -31.97
N SER A 82 -10.75 17.14 -31.04
CA SER A 82 -11.94 17.97 -31.18
C SER A 82 -11.62 19.36 -30.62
N PHE A 83 -11.59 20.39 -31.45
CA PHE A 83 -11.15 21.74 -31.06
C PHE A 83 -12.24 22.78 -31.32
N TYR A 84 -12.63 23.52 -30.28
CA TYR A 84 -13.57 24.64 -30.36
C TYR A 84 -12.83 25.94 -30.02
N TYR A 85 -12.70 26.83 -30.99
CA TYR A 85 -11.68 27.89 -31.00
C TYR A 85 -12.16 29.21 -31.62
N ARG A 86 -11.38 30.28 -31.41
CA ARG A 86 -11.47 31.57 -32.11
C ARG A 86 -10.12 31.91 -32.74
N GLU A 87 -10.14 32.70 -33.80
CA GLU A 87 -8.96 33.23 -34.47
C GLU A 87 -8.59 34.59 -33.88
N VAL A 88 -7.30 34.77 -33.60
CA VAL A 88 -6.71 35.96 -32.99
C VAL A 88 -5.38 36.25 -33.68
N PRO A 89 -5.02 37.50 -33.99
CA PRO A 89 -3.69 37.85 -34.51
C PRO A 89 -2.55 37.38 -33.58
N SER A 90 -1.42 36.96 -34.14
CA SER A 90 -0.29 36.42 -33.37
C SER A 90 0.43 37.42 -32.48
N ASP A 91 0.38 38.70 -32.84
CA ASP A 91 0.90 39.83 -32.08
C ASP A 91 -0.02 40.25 -30.92
N ALA A 92 -1.24 39.72 -30.85
CA ALA A 92 -2.18 40.05 -29.81
C ALA A 92 -1.75 39.51 -28.42
N ASN A 93 -2.07 40.30 -27.40
CA ASN A 93 -1.99 39.91 -26.00
C ASN A 93 -3.40 39.58 -25.50
N PHE A 94 -3.56 38.47 -24.81
CA PHE A 94 -4.88 38.01 -24.38
C PHE A 94 -4.79 37.02 -23.23
N GLU A 95 -5.94 36.76 -22.62
CA GLU A 95 -6.12 35.68 -21.64
C GLU A 95 -7.38 34.89 -21.97
N ILE A 96 -7.27 33.57 -21.97
CA ILE A 96 -8.40 32.63 -22.03
C ILE A 96 -8.52 31.89 -20.70
N LYS A 97 -9.74 31.80 -20.15
CA LYS A 97 -10.09 31.06 -18.93
C LYS A 97 -11.25 30.12 -19.20
N ALA A 98 -11.25 28.96 -18.56
CA ALA A 98 -12.40 28.05 -18.54
C ALA A 98 -12.34 27.12 -17.33
N LYS A 99 -13.49 26.67 -16.85
CA LYS A 99 -13.62 25.54 -15.93
C LYS A 99 -13.91 24.26 -16.70
N ALA A 100 -13.08 23.24 -16.56
CA ALA A 100 -13.24 21.94 -17.19
C ALA A 100 -13.78 20.92 -16.18
N GLU A 101 -15.04 20.52 -16.33
CA GLU A 101 -15.68 19.43 -15.58
C GLU A 101 -15.51 18.12 -16.34
N VAL A 102 -14.89 17.14 -15.72
CA VAL A 102 -14.63 15.83 -16.32
C VAL A 102 -15.88 14.97 -16.22
N LEU A 103 -16.51 14.66 -17.34
CA LEU A 103 -17.65 13.73 -17.39
C LEU A 103 -17.17 12.29 -17.64
N ASN A 104 -16.12 12.13 -18.44
CA ASN A 104 -15.42 10.86 -18.65
C ASN A 104 -13.97 11.13 -19.04
N PHE A 105 -13.04 10.37 -18.46
CA PHE A 105 -11.63 10.44 -18.80
C PHE A 105 -10.98 9.08 -18.57
N LYS A 106 -10.31 8.54 -19.59
CA LYS A 106 -9.61 7.25 -19.50
C LYS A 106 -8.19 7.44 -18.95
N GLY A 107 -8.07 7.43 -17.62
CA GLY A 107 -6.84 7.75 -16.87
C GLY A 107 -5.67 6.77 -16.95
N ASP A 108 -5.74 5.70 -17.74
CA ASP A 108 -4.65 4.74 -18.01
C ASP A 108 -3.96 4.98 -19.38
N ASP A 109 -4.58 5.76 -20.27
CA ASP A 109 -4.06 6.02 -21.61
C ASP A 109 -3.36 7.38 -21.67
N LYS A 110 -2.04 7.35 -21.88
CA LYS A 110 -1.16 8.52 -21.84
C LYS A 110 -1.44 9.55 -22.95
N GLN A 111 -2.24 9.20 -23.95
CA GLN A 111 -2.57 10.05 -25.11
C GLN A 111 -3.96 10.71 -25.02
N VAL A 112 -4.74 10.37 -24.00
CA VAL A 112 -6.03 10.99 -23.66
C VAL A 112 -5.73 12.37 -23.08
N SER A 113 -6.45 13.37 -23.56
CA SER A 113 -6.10 14.75 -23.23
C SER A 113 -7.31 15.68 -23.35
N PHE A 114 -7.32 16.73 -22.56
CA PHE A 114 -8.28 17.83 -22.67
C PHE A 114 -7.70 19.08 -22.02
N GLY A 115 -8.25 20.24 -22.34
CA GLY A 115 -7.93 21.48 -21.66
C GLY A 115 -8.08 22.71 -22.54
N LEU A 116 -7.29 23.74 -22.25
CA LEU A 116 -7.12 24.91 -23.09
C LEU A 116 -5.92 24.73 -24.01
N MET A 117 -6.01 25.20 -25.24
CA MET A 117 -4.94 25.12 -26.23
C MET A 117 -4.92 26.36 -27.12
N LEU A 118 -3.70 26.82 -27.40
CA LEU A 118 -3.38 27.80 -28.44
C LEU A 118 -2.64 27.07 -29.56
N MET A 119 -3.08 27.17 -30.81
CA MET A 119 -2.46 26.51 -31.97
C MET A 119 -2.07 27.49 -33.06
N ASP A 120 -0.98 27.21 -33.78
CA ASP A 120 -0.51 27.99 -34.93
C ASP A 120 -1.31 27.67 -36.21
N GLN A 121 -1.67 26.40 -36.40
CA GLN A 121 -2.42 25.92 -37.57
C GLN A 121 -3.42 24.86 -37.16
N ILE A 122 -4.64 24.95 -37.68
CA ILE A 122 -5.68 23.91 -37.52
C ILE A 122 -5.71 22.98 -38.73
N GLY A 123 -6.07 21.72 -38.49
CA GLY A 123 -6.33 20.78 -39.58
C GLY A 123 -7.68 21.03 -40.24
N GLN A 124 -7.84 20.56 -41.48
CA GLN A 124 -9.12 20.63 -42.18
C GLN A 124 -10.20 19.87 -41.40
N HIS A 125 -11.36 20.49 -41.21
CA HIS A 125 -12.48 19.89 -40.49
C HIS A 125 -12.87 18.53 -41.08
N ARG A 126 -12.94 17.52 -40.22
CA ARG A 126 -13.23 16.11 -40.51
C ARG A 126 -12.17 15.41 -41.38
N ASN A 127 -10.96 15.98 -41.49
CA ASN A 127 -9.82 15.28 -42.09
C ASN A 127 -9.07 14.48 -41.02
N SER A 128 -8.92 13.18 -41.27
CA SER A 128 -8.24 12.23 -40.37
C SER A 128 -6.76 11.99 -40.72
N GLU A 129 -6.22 12.71 -41.68
CA GLU A 129 -4.79 12.73 -41.99
C GLU A 129 -3.97 13.26 -40.81
N LYS A 130 -2.70 12.88 -40.72
CA LYS A 130 -1.80 13.36 -39.67
C LYS A 130 -1.67 14.88 -39.75
N HIS A 131 -2.02 15.56 -38.67
CA HIS A 131 -1.81 16.98 -38.49
C HIS A 131 -0.73 17.21 -37.44
N ASN A 132 0.20 18.11 -37.70
CA ASN A 132 1.18 18.54 -36.71
C ASN A 132 1.38 20.06 -36.82
N SER A 133 1.29 20.75 -35.69
CA SER A 133 1.46 22.20 -35.62
C SER A 133 2.10 22.60 -34.30
N ASN A 134 2.65 23.81 -34.23
CA ASN A 134 3.08 24.41 -32.99
C ASN A 134 1.86 24.72 -32.12
N TYR A 135 1.97 24.45 -30.82
CA TYR A 135 0.89 24.75 -29.88
C TYR A 135 1.43 24.89 -28.45
N ILE A 136 0.63 25.48 -27.57
CA ILE A 136 0.80 25.42 -26.12
C ILE A 136 -0.55 25.15 -25.45
N ALA A 137 -0.55 24.32 -24.43
CA ALA A 137 -1.76 23.85 -23.77
C ALA A 137 -1.57 23.64 -22.27
N VAL A 138 -2.64 23.84 -21.51
CA VAL A 138 -2.76 23.45 -20.11
C VAL A 138 -3.93 22.48 -19.97
N GLY A 139 -3.68 21.35 -19.32
CA GLY A 139 -4.70 20.32 -19.11
C GLY A 139 -4.11 18.92 -18.96
N ALA A 140 -4.94 17.91 -19.15
CA ALA A 140 -4.54 16.52 -18.91
C ALA A 140 -3.65 15.97 -20.03
N LEU A 141 -2.53 15.34 -19.69
CA LEU A 141 -1.67 14.57 -20.59
C LEU A 141 -0.81 13.59 -19.78
N ASP A 142 -0.45 12.43 -20.34
CA ASP A 142 0.17 11.32 -19.57
C ASP A 142 -0.55 11.07 -18.24
N THR A 143 -1.88 11.06 -18.30
CA THR A 143 -2.79 10.80 -17.18
C THR A 143 -2.87 11.87 -16.09
N ILE A 144 -2.08 12.95 -16.09
CA ILE A 144 -2.14 14.00 -15.05
C ILE A 144 -2.25 15.40 -15.66
N ILE A 145 -2.50 16.43 -14.83
CA ILE A 145 -2.52 17.82 -15.32
C ILE A 145 -1.10 18.34 -15.53
N LYS A 146 -0.86 18.86 -16.74
CA LYS A 146 0.41 19.39 -17.18
C LYS A 146 0.24 20.72 -17.90
N ALA A 147 1.31 21.49 -17.91
CA ALA A 147 1.57 22.49 -18.94
C ALA A 147 2.45 21.84 -20.00
N PHE A 148 2.10 21.99 -21.27
CA PHE A 148 2.87 21.38 -22.35
C PHE A 148 2.75 22.15 -23.66
N TYR A 149 3.79 22.08 -24.48
CA TYR A 149 3.85 22.80 -25.75
C TYR A 149 4.64 22.00 -26.78
N MET A 150 4.36 22.30 -28.05
CA MET A 150 5.09 21.81 -29.21
C MET A 150 5.77 23.00 -29.89
N GLN A 151 7.09 23.06 -29.76
CA GLN A 151 7.97 23.91 -30.55
C GLN A 151 9.20 23.07 -30.85
N GLU A 152 9.35 22.61 -32.10
CA GLU A 152 10.30 21.57 -32.54
C GLU A 152 10.04 20.17 -31.94
N SER A 153 9.81 20.08 -30.62
CA SER A 153 9.52 18.86 -29.88
C SER A 153 8.49 19.11 -28.77
N LEU A 154 7.85 18.03 -28.30
CA LEU A 154 6.87 18.08 -27.22
C LEU A 154 7.57 18.22 -25.86
N THR A 155 7.39 19.36 -25.21
CA THR A 155 7.85 19.64 -23.84
C THR A 155 6.69 19.59 -22.87
N LYS A 156 6.91 19.04 -21.67
CA LYS A 156 5.87 18.80 -20.66
C LYS A 156 6.39 19.14 -19.26
N THR A 157 5.56 19.82 -18.46
CA THR A 157 5.81 20.15 -17.06
C THR A 157 4.62 19.71 -16.21
N ASP A 158 4.88 18.99 -15.13
CA ASP A 158 3.85 18.48 -14.23
C ASP A 158 3.34 19.63 -13.36
N MET A 159 2.03 19.90 -13.39
CA MET A 159 1.43 20.96 -12.57
C MET A 159 0.71 20.38 -11.36
N LEU A 160 -0.12 19.36 -11.57
CA LEU A 160 -0.81 18.63 -10.50
C LEU A 160 -0.56 17.15 -10.69
N SER A 161 -0.20 16.45 -9.61
CA SER A 161 0.02 15.00 -9.63
C SER A 161 -1.27 14.18 -9.71
N GLN A 162 -2.44 14.83 -9.73
CA GLN A 162 -3.74 14.15 -9.77
C GLN A 162 -4.10 13.65 -11.18
N THR A 163 -4.60 12.42 -11.26
CA THR A 163 -5.22 11.88 -12.48
C THR A 163 -6.68 12.33 -12.56
N PRO A 164 -7.11 12.99 -13.65
CA PRO A 164 -8.49 13.40 -13.80
C PRO A 164 -9.47 12.23 -13.73
N SER A 165 -10.52 12.39 -12.94
CA SER A 165 -11.60 11.43 -12.74
C SER A 165 -12.96 12.08 -12.97
N GLN A 166 -13.99 11.27 -13.23
CA GLN A 166 -15.34 11.79 -13.41
C GLN A 166 -15.80 12.61 -12.19
N GLY A 167 -16.28 13.82 -12.44
CA GLY A 167 -16.71 14.80 -11.44
C GLY A 167 -15.63 15.83 -11.07
N ASP A 168 -14.37 15.63 -11.46
CA ASP A 168 -13.32 16.60 -11.18
C ASP A 168 -13.55 17.90 -11.96
N ILE A 169 -13.28 19.03 -11.31
CA ILE A 169 -13.36 20.37 -11.91
C ILE A 169 -11.98 21.03 -11.86
N PHE A 170 -11.51 21.50 -13.01
CA PHE A 170 -10.24 22.21 -13.14
C PHE A 170 -10.46 23.63 -13.64
N GLU A 171 -9.99 24.62 -12.89
CA GLU A 171 -9.93 26.01 -13.35
C GLU A 171 -8.65 26.21 -14.16
N LEU A 172 -8.79 26.45 -15.47
CA LEU A 172 -7.70 26.56 -16.42
C LEU A 172 -7.59 27.99 -16.94
N SER A 173 -6.36 28.49 -17.10
CA SER A 173 -6.10 29.71 -17.88
C SER A 173 -4.82 29.63 -18.71
N ILE A 174 -4.83 30.31 -19.85
CA ILE A 174 -3.64 30.64 -20.63
C ILE A 174 -3.63 32.14 -20.88
N LYS A 175 -2.62 32.84 -20.36
CA LYS A 175 -2.35 34.25 -20.63
C LYS A 175 -1.14 34.38 -21.54
N LYS A 176 -1.27 35.12 -22.63
CA LYS A 176 -0.20 35.47 -23.57
C LYS A 176 0.14 36.96 -23.44
N SER A 177 1.42 37.27 -23.29
CA SER A 177 1.95 38.65 -23.33
C SER A 177 3.30 38.66 -24.08
N GLY A 178 3.29 39.15 -25.32
CA GLY A 178 4.40 38.99 -26.26
C GLY A 178 4.67 37.50 -26.51
N ASP A 179 5.91 37.08 -26.31
CA ASP A 179 6.36 35.67 -26.38
C ASP A 179 6.22 34.90 -25.06
N ASN A 180 5.60 35.50 -24.03
CA ASN A 180 5.45 34.88 -22.71
C ASN A 180 4.05 34.28 -22.55
N TYR A 181 4.01 33.08 -21.97
CA TYR A 181 2.82 32.28 -21.75
C TYR A 181 2.74 31.87 -20.29
N VAL A 182 1.65 32.25 -19.62
CA VAL A 182 1.37 31.86 -18.23
C VAL A 182 0.21 30.88 -18.25
N LEU A 183 0.49 29.64 -17.87
CA LEU A 183 -0.46 28.54 -17.84
C LEU A 183 -0.81 28.28 -16.38
N THR A 184 -2.11 28.33 -16.04
CA THR A 184 -2.57 28.12 -14.67
C THR A 184 -3.56 26.98 -14.61
N CYS A 185 -3.44 26.13 -13.58
CA CYS A 185 -4.46 25.18 -13.19
C CYS A 185 -4.67 25.21 -11.67
N ASN A 186 -5.90 25.50 -11.22
CA ASN A 186 -6.28 25.56 -9.79
C ASN A 186 -5.31 26.42 -8.95
N GLY A 187 -4.83 27.54 -9.50
CA GLY A 187 -3.88 28.46 -8.86
C GLY A 187 -2.41 28.04 -8.91
N THR A 188 -2.09 26.84 -9.40
CA THR A 188 -0.70 26.45 -9.73
C THR A 188 -0.35 27.01 -11.11
N THR A 189 0.78 27.68 -11.24
CA THR A 189 1.14 28.43 -12.45
C THR A 189 2.51 28.02 -12.98
N GLU A 190 2.60 27.86 -14.30
CA GLU A 190 3.84 27.65 -15.05
C GLU A 190 4.00 28.75 -16.09
N THR A 191 5.23 29.24 -16.26
CA THR A 191 5.53 30.34 -17.19
C THR A 191 6.57 29.92 -18.21
N PHE A 192 6.28 30.16 -19.49
CA PHE A 192 7.18 29.86 -20.61
C PHE A 192 7.43 31.11 -21.44
N THR A 193 8.66 31.29 -21.92
CA THR A 193 9.00 32.27 -22.95
C THR A 193 9.35 31.52 -24.23
N LEU A 194 8.48 31.60 -25.25
CA LEU A 194 8.55 30.80 -26.47
C LEU A 194 8.49 31.70 -27.72
N PRO A 195 9.61 32.34 -28.09
CA PRO A 195 9.66 33.21 -29.26
C PRO A 195 9.39 32.45 -30.55
N GLY A 196 8.56 33.02 -31.42
CA GLY A 196 8.22 32.42 -32.71
C GLY A 196 7.40 31.13 -32.61
N LEU A 197 6.68 30.90 -31.50
CA LEU A 197 5.76 29.77 -31.39
C LEU A 197 4.65 29.85 -32.44
N PHE A 198 4.13 31.06 -32.68
CA PHE A 198 3.05 31.37 -33.62
C PHE A 198 3.56 32.30 -34.73
N SER A 199 3.07 32.11 -35.95
CA SER A 199 3.61 32.75 -37.15
C SER A 199 2.77 33.89 -37.71
N ASP A 200 1.44 33.80 -37.64
CA ASP A 200 0.52 34.81 -38.19
C ASP A 200 -0.79 34.89 -37.39
N THR A 201 -1.56 33.79 -37.37
CA THR A 201 -2.83 33.66 -36.63
C THR A 201 -2.69 32.62 -35.53
N ILE A 202 -3.31 32.90 -34.38
CA ILE A 202 -3.44 31.96 -33.26
C ILE A 202 -4.88 31.49 -33.18
N TYR A 203 -5.05 30.18 -33.12
CA TYR A 203 -6.31 29.53 -32.84
C TYR A 203 -6.41 29.24 -31.34
N VAL A 204 -7.27 29.97 -30.64
CA VAL A 204 -7.39 29.99 -29.17
C VAL A 204 -8.66 29.27 -28.75
N GLY A 205 -8.56 28.21 -27.94
CA GLY A 205 -9.77 27.46 -27.60
C GLY A 205 -9.65 26.35 -26.56
N ILE A 206 -10.75 25.61 -26.46
CA ILE A 206 -10.90 24.39 -25.63
C ILE A 206 -10.83 23.16 -26.54
N TYR A 207 -10.20 22.09 -26.05
CA TYR A 207 -10.07 20.85 -26.82
C TYR A 207 -10.27 19.60 -25.96
N ALA A 208 -10.58 18.49 -26.64
CA ALA A 208 -10.51 17.16 -26.09
C ALA A 208 -9.95 16.17 -27.12
N ALA A 209 -9.28 15.13 -26.65
CA ALA A 209 -8.65 14.09 -27.45
C ALA A 209 -8.82 12.74 -26.76
N ARG A 210 -9.31 11.74 -27.52
CA ARG A 210 -9.34 10.31 -27.19
C ARG A 210 -9.99 9.96 -25.86
N ASN A 211 -11.13 9.25 -25.88
CA ASN A 211 -11.88 8.83 -24.69
C ASN A 211 -12.01 9.91 -23.59
N ALA A 212 -12.24 11.15 -23.99
CA ALA A 212 -12.46 12.28 -23.09
C ALA A 212 -13.82 12.93 -23.38
N GLU A 213 -14.59 13.16 -22.32
CA GLU A 213 -15.87 13.87 -22.35
C GLU A 213 -15.84 14.95 -21.28
N ILE A 214 -15.84 16.21 -21.70
CA ILE A 214 -15.58 17.34 -20.82
C ILE A 214 -16.64 18.41 -21.05
N LYS A 215 -17.17 18.96 -19.95
CA LYS A 215 -18.03 20.14 -19.98
C LYS A 215 -17.21 21.36 -19.55
N PHE A 216 -17.04 22.30 -20.47
CA PHE A 216 -16.38 23.57 -20.22
C PHE A 216 -17.41 24.63 -19.85
N SER A 217 -17.22 25.31 -18.72
CA SER A 217 -18.04 26.44 -18.26
C SER A 217 -17.15 27.65 -17.97
N ASP A 218 -17.76 28.83 -17.77
CA ASP A 218 -17.02 30.09 -17.54
C ASP A 218 -15.95 30.38 -18.62
N LEU A 219 -16.23 30.00 -19.88
CA LEU A 219 -15.33 30.20 -21.01
C LEU A 219 -15.23 31.69 -21.34
N ASN A 220 -14.14 32.32 -20.91
CA ASN A 220 -13.91 33.75 -21.05
C ASN A 220 -12.62 34.01 -21.84
N PHE A 221 -12.70 34.89 -22.84
CA PHE A 221 -11.57 35.37 -23.62
C PHE A 221 -11.49 36.90 -23.49
N THR A 222 -10.37 37.40 -22.97
CA THR A 222 -10.10 38.83 -22.80
C THR A 222 -8.92 39.23 -23.67
N LEU A 223 -9.12 40.18 -24.57
CA LEU A 223 -8.07 40.76 -25.39
C LEU A 223 -7.50 42.00 -24.69
N ASP A 224 -6.18 42.10 -24.60
CA ASP A 224 -5.50 43.29 -24.11
C ASP A 224 -5.10 44.18 -25.28
N THR A 225 -5.72 45.36 -25.36
CA THR A 225 -5.53 46.35 -26.42
C THR A 225 -4.71 47.57 -25.96
N LYS A 226 -4.09 47.50 -24.77
CA LYS A 226 -3.26 48.57 -24.21
C LYS A 226 -1.99 48.79 -25.06
N ASP A 227 -1.83 49.99 -25.61
CA ASP A 227 -0.67 50.43 -26.40
C ASP A 227 0.44 51.02 -25.50
N ILE A 228 1.17 50.14 -24.82
CA ILE A 228 2.28 50.50 -23.92
C ILE A 228 3.55 50.70 -24.77
N VAL A 229 4.31 51.78 -24.53
CA VAL A 229 5.54 52.13 -25.27
C VAL A 229 6.82 51.99 -24.45
N ASP A 230 6.75 52.01 -23.11
CA ASP A 230 7.89 51.76 -22.22
C ASP A 230 7.40 51.30 -20.83
N LEU A 231 8.29 50.68 -20.05
CA LEU A 231 8.09 50.30 -18.65
C LEU A 231 9.15 50.96 -17.76
N SER A 232 8.76 51.51 -16.62
CA SER A 232 9.67 51.90 -15.54
C SER A 232 9.56 50.93 -14.38
N VAL A 233 10.70 50.50 -13.83
CA VAL A 233 10.75 49.58 -12.68
C VAL A 233 11.48 50.25 -11.51
N ASP A 234 10.87 50.25 -10.34
CA ASP A 234 11.45 50.72 -9.09
C ASP A 234 11.59 49.55 -8.09
N LEU A 235 12.83 49.27 -7.72
CA LEU A 235 13.24 48.17 -6.83
C LEU A 235 13.47 48.64 -5.39
N SER A 236 13.33 49.93 -5.09
CA SER A 236 13.69 50.50 -3.78
C SER A 236 12.93 49.88 -2.61
N GLY A 237 11.75 49.31 -2.87
CA GLY A 237 10.94 48.57 -1.89
C GLY A 237 11.05 47.04 -1.98
N MET A 238 11.70 46.49 -3.00
CA MET A 238 11.76 45.05 -3.26
C MET A 238 13.02 44.43 -2.65
N LYS A 239 12.89 43.19 -2.16
CA LYS A 239 14.05 42.38 -1.76
C LYS A 239 14.86 42.00 -3.00
N THR A 240 16.15 42.34 -3.01
CA THR A 240 17.07 42.08 -4.14
C THR A 240 18.14 41.04 -3.87
N SER A 241 18.32 40.61 -2.61
CA SER A 241 19.25 39.55 -2.23
C SER A 241 18.49 38.37 -1.65
N TYR A 242 18.70 37.16 -2.17
CA TYR A 242 18.02 35.93 -1.78
C TYR A 242 19.02 34.89 -1.30
N LEU A 243 18.60 33.94 -0.47
CA LEU A 243 19.41 32.75 -0.15
C LEU A 243 19.21 31.68 -1.22
N VAL A 244 20.16 30.74 -1.32
CA VAL A 244 19.96 29.54 -2.15
C VAL A 244 18.65 28.84 -1.78
N ASP A 245 17.90 28.45 -2.82
CA ASP A 245 16.56 27.85 -2.76
C ASP A 245 15.47 28.75 -2.13
N GLU A 246 15.75 30.05 -1.94
CA GLU A 246 14.74 30.99 -1.46
C GLU A 246 13.76 31.36 -2.58
N PRO A 247 12.43 31.33 -2.35
CA PRO A 247 11.46 31.72 -3.36
C PRO A 247 11.48 33.23 -3.65
N LEU A 248 11.15 33.61 -4.88
CA LEU A 248 11.02 35.00 -5.30
C LEU A 248 9.95 35.72 -4.48
N ASN A 249 10.25 36.94 -4.03
CA ASN A 249 9.31 37.79 -3.34
C ASN A 249 9.21 39.14 -4.05
N LEU A 250 8.14 39.32 -4.83
CA LEU A 250 7.88 40.53 -5.59
C LEU A 250 7.36 41.70 -4.74
N LYS A 251 7.07 41.48 -3.46
CA LYS A 251 6.51 42.53 -2.58
C LYS A 251 7.40 43.77 -2.59
N GLY A 252 6.80 44.91 -2.95
CA GLY A 252 7.46 46.21 -3.00
C GLY A 252 8.08 46.56 -4.36
N LEU A 253 8.05 45.64 -5.33
CA LEU A 253 8.30 45.95 -6.73
C LEU A 253 7.21 46.89 -7.25
N LYS A 254 7.62 48.01 -7.85
CA LYS A 254 6.70 48.89 -8.58
C LYS A 254 7.03 48.90 -10.05
N VAL A 255 6.02 48.65 -10.88
CA VAL A 255 6.12 48.67 -12.33
C VAL A 255 5.17 49.73 -12.85
N THR A 256 5.64 50.64 -13.69
CA THR A 256 4.83 51.70 -14.29
C THR A 256 4.85 51.55 -15.80
N ALA A 257 3.68 51.42 -16.43
CA ALA A 257 3.51 51.45 -17.87
C ALA A 257 3.39 52.89 -18.37
N HIS A 258 4.02 53.18 -19.51
CA HIS A 258 3.92 54.45 -20.22
C HIS A 258 3.21 54.23 -21.56
N TYR A 259 2.19 55.03 -21.85
CA TYR A 259 1.36 54.91 -23.06
C TYR A 259 1.75 55.92 -24.14
N SER A 260 1.42 55.63 -25.40
CA SER A 260 1.73 56.50 -26.56
C SER A 260 1.07 57.89 -26.50
N ASP A 261 -0.03 58.04 -25.75
CA ASP A 261 -0.71 59.32 -25.51
C ASP A 261 -0.02 60.21 -24.44
N GLY A 262 1.07 59.72 -23.84
CA GLY A 262 1.84 60.40 -22.80
C GLY A 262 1.34 60.18 -21.37
N THR A 263 0.28 59.38 -21.16
CA THR A 263 -0.18 58.99 -19.83
C THR A 263 0.64 57.82 -19.27
N SER A 264 0.48 57.53 -17.98
CA SER A 264 1.18 56.42 -17.32
C SER A 264 0.31 55.82 -16.21
N GLU A 265 0.47 54.52 -15.97
CA GLU A 265 -0.30 53.74 -14.99
C GLU A 265 0.65 52.84 -14.19
N GLU A 266 0.46 52.76 -12.88
CA GLU A 266 1.14 51.77 -12.05
C GLU A 266 0.44 50.41 -12.23
N LEU A 267 1.22 49.41 -12.64
CA LEU A 267 0.75 48.06 -12.92
C LEU A 267 0.67 47.24 -11.63
N THR A 268 -0.35 46.39 -11.57
CA THR A 268 -0.47 45.36 -10.53
C THR A 268 0.33 44.10 -10.91
N GLU A 269 0.59 43.21 -9.94
CA GLU A 269 1.28 41.93 -10.20
C GLU A 269 0.54 41.06 -11.24
N GLU A 270 -0.76 41.27 -11.45
CA GLU A 270 -1.54 40.56 -12.48
C GLU A 270 -1.28 41.11 -13.90
N ASP A 271 -0.73 42.32 -14.05
CA ASP A 271 -0.58 42.98 -15.35
C ASP A 271 0.73 42.60 -16.07
N TYR A 272 1.76 42.15 -15.35
CA TYR A 272 3.07 41.80 -15.90
C TYR A 272 3.48 40.37 -15.60
N ILE A 273 4.40 39.83 -16.40
CA ILE A 273 4.93 38.47 -16.25
C ILE A 273 6.40 38.55 -15.86
N VAL A 274 6.77 37.93 -14.75
CA VAL A 274 8.17 37.84 -14.30
C VAL A 274 8.76 36.50 -14.75
N THR A 275 9.89 36.54 -15.47
CA THR A 275 10.60 35.34 -15.94
C THR A 275 12.07 35.37 -15.52
N GLY A 276 12.75 34.22 -15.56
CA GLY A 276 14.20 34.11 -15.36
C GLY A 276 14.67 33.92 -13.91
N PHE A 277 13.76 33.86 -12.92
CA PHE A 277 14.17 33.65 -11.53
C PHE A 277 14.67 32.22 -11.27
N ASP A 278 15.91 32.10 -10.80
CA ASP A 278 16.52 30.85 -10.36
C ASP A 278 17.45 31.12 -9.17
N SER A 279 17.04 30.66 -7.99
CA SER A 279 17.81 30.75 -6.75
C SER A 279 18.53 29.45 -6.37
N SER A 280 18.57 28.45 -7.25
CA SER A 280 19.22 27.16 -6.96
C SER A 280 20.74 27.25 -6.85
N THR A 281 21.34 28.32 -7.39
CA THR A 281 22.80 28.54 -7.36
C THR A 281 23.16 29.94 -6.88
N PRO A 282 24.22 30.09 -6.05
CA PRO A 282 24.72 31.40 -5.68
C PRO A 282 25.26 32.18 -6.88
N GLY A 283 25.05 33.50 -6.88
CA GLY A 283 25.52 34.41 -7.93
C GLY A 283 24.46 35.44 -8.33
N THR A 284 24.73 36.18 -9.41
CA THR A 284 23.74 37.09 -9.99
C THR A 284 22.73 36.30 -10.82
N ASN A 285 21.44 36.45 -10.51
CA ASN A 285 20.34 35.92 -11.31
C ASN A 285 19.54 37.10 -11.90
N THR A 286 19.41 37.14 -13.23
CA THR A 286 18.69 38.21 -13.93
C THR A 286 17.25 37.77 -14.17
N ILE A 287 16.28 38.55 -13.68
CA ILE A 287 14.87 38.39 -13.97
C ILE A 287 14.41 39.40 -15.03
N CYS A 288 13.37 39.06 -15.79
CA CYS A 288 12.74 39.93 -16.77
C CYS A 288 11.30 40.24 -16.35
N ILE A 289 10.93 41.52 -16.34
CA ILE A 289 9.54 41.99 -16.22
C ILE A 289 9.01 42.24 -17.62
N ASN A 290 7.95 41.54 -18.01
CA ASN A 290 7.42 41.52 -19.36
C ASN A 290 5.97 42.02 -19.40
N VAL A 291 5.68 42.94 -20.34
CA VAL A 291 4.33 43.39 -20.69
C VAL A 291 4.27 43.58 -22.20
N GLY A 292 3.49 42.74 -22.88
CA GLY A 292 3.49 42.67 -24.34
C GLY A 292 4.89 42.36 -24.87
N GLU A 293 5.33 43.12 -25.87
CA GLU A 293 6.69 43.02 -26.43
C GLU A 293 7.75 43.77 -25.61
N ILE A 294 7.35 44.54 -24.60
CA ILE A 294 8.28 45.34 -23.80
C ILE A 294 8.77 44.52 -22.62
N SER A 295 10.10 44.52 -22.42
CA SER A 295 10.75 43.89 -21.28
C SER A 295 11.74 44.83 -20.59
N LYS A 296 11.87 44.68 -19.26
CA LYS A 296 12.95 45.27 -18.46
C LYS A 296 13.61 44.20 -17.62
N THR A 297 14.93 44.22 -17.56
CA THR A 297 15.72 43.26 -16.78
C THR A 297 16.10 43.83 -15.41
N ILE A 298 16.11 42.98 -14.39
CA ILE A 298 16.54 43.27 -13.02
C ILE A 298 17.54 42.19 -12.60
N ASP A 299 18.67 42.59 -12.02
CA ASP A 299 19.62 41.66 -11.42
C ASP A 299 19.32 41.47 -9.92
N LEU A 300 19.19 40.21 -9.51
CA LEU A 300 19.07 39.78 -8.11
C LEU A 300 20.35 39.06 -7.69
N GLU A 301 20.69 39.13 -6.40
CA GLU A 301 21.87 38.47 -5.83
C GLU A 301 21.47 37.25 -5.02
N ILE A 302 21.90 36.06 -5.43
CA ILE A 302 21.70 34.80 -4.70
C ILE A 302 22.93 34.51 -3.84
N LEU A 303 22.74 34.53 -2.52
CA LEU A 303 23.78 34.34 -1.51
C LEU A 303 23.90 32.86 -1.11
N PRO A 304 25.13 32.33 -0.92
CA PRO A 304 25.32 30.96 -0.47
C PRO A 304 24.84 30.77 0.97
N LEU A 305 24.44 29.54 1.29
CA LEU A 305 24.18 29.16 2.68
C LEU A 305 25.49 29.12 3.45
N THR A 306 25.46 29.63 4.69
CA THR A 306 26.60 29.60 5.62
C THR A 306 26.15 28.91 6.90
N CYS A 307 26.85 27.87 7.33
CA CYS A 307 26.66 27.28 8.65
C CYS A 307 26.93 28.34 9.74
N THR A 308 25.95 28.62 10.59
CA THR A 308 26.05 29.60 11.70
C THR A 308 26.03 28.97 13.08
N LYS A 309 25.44 27.77 13.25
CA LYS A 309 25.43 27.06 14.54
C LYS A 309 25.47 25.55 14.37
N LEU A 310 26.15 24.86 15.29
CA LEU A 310 26.13 23.41 15.44
C LEU A 310 25.51 23.01 16.78
N THR A 311 24.71 21.95 16.77
CA THR A 311 24.08 21.38 17.96
C THR A 311 24.28 19.86 17.97
N VAL A 312 24.73 19.30 19.08
CA VAL A 312 24.78 17.84 19.27
C VAL A 312 23.38 17.37 19.62
N LYS A 313 22.72 16.64 18.72
CA LYS A 313 21.36 16.14 18.94
C LYS A 313 21.35 14.83 19.71
N TYR A 314 22.22 13.91 19.31
CA TYR A 314 22.41 12.63 20.00
C TYR A 314 23.89 12.47 20.32
N LEU A 315 24.19 12.12 21.58
CA LEU A 315 25.55 11.78 22.01
C LEU A 315 25.99 10.45 21.38
N PRO A 316 27.29 10.15 21.31
CA PRO A 316 27.74 8.81 20.96
C PRO A 316 27.14 7.77 21.90
N ALA A 317 26.95 6.55 21.39
CA ALA A 317 26.48 5.42 22.17
C ALA A 317 27.35 5.21 23.43
N LYS A 318 28.68 5.36 23.28
CA LYS A 318 29.66 5.30 24.36
C LYS A 318 30.09 6.70 24.81
N THR A 319 29.75 7.07 26.06
CA THR A 319 30.14 8.33 26.71
C THR A 319 31.01 8.14 27.95
N ASP A 320 31.05 6.91 28.47
CA ASP A 320 31.84 6.53 29.63
C ASP A 320 32.97 5.61 29.17
N TYR A 321 34.18 5.95 29.58
CA TYR A 321 35.43 5.35 29.14
C TYR A 321 36.32 5.07 30.36
N TYR A 322 37.31 4.20 30.17
CA TYR A 322 38.39 3.97 31.11
C TYR A 322 39.72 4.38 30.49
N LEU A 323 40.74 4.57 31.32
CA LEU A 323 42.09 4.79 30.84
C LEU A 323 42.51 3.68 29.84
N GLY A 324 43.07 4.12 28.71
CA GLY A 324 43.47 3.27 27.59
C GLY A 324 42.37 2.97 26.56
N ASP A 325 41.13 3.42 26.76
CA ASP A 325 40.10 3.30 25.71
C ASP A 325 40.33 4.28 24.56
N SER A 326 40.01 3.85 23.34
CA SER A 326 39.86 4.72 22.18
C SER A 326 38.47 5.36 22.17
N PHE A 327 38.39 6.62 21.74
CA PHE A 327 37.12 7.30 21.52
C PHE A 327 36.31 6.63 20.39
N ASN A 328 35.02 6.39 20.63
CA ASN A 328 34.10 5.83 19.64
C ASN A 328 32.97 6.85 19.34
N PRO A 329 32.90 7.42 18.12
CA PRO A 329 31.88 8.39 17.75
C PRO A 329 30.52 7.78 17.39
N GLU A 330 30.40 6.45 17.31
CA GLU A 330 29.21 5.76 16.81
C GLU A 330 27.93 6.19 17.54
N GLY A 331 26.88 6.49 16.79
CA GLY A 331 25.61 7.03 17.31
C GLY A 331 25.56 8.55 17.45
N LEU A 332 26.69 9.26 17.37
CA LEU A 332 26.73 10.73 17.39
C LEU A 332 25.96 11.31 16.20
N LYS A 333 25.08 12.26 16.46
CA LYS A 333 24.39 13.05 15.43
C LYS A 333 24.49 14.54 15.71
N VAL A 334 24.86 15.29 14.69
CA VAL A 334 25.10 16.73 14.75
C VAL A 334 24.14 17.43 13.80
N ILE A 335 23.47 18.48 14.29
CA ILE A 335 22.59 19.34 13.50
C ILE A 335 23.34 20.65 13.20
N ALA A 336 23.25 21.12 11.97
CA ALA A 336 23.69 22.45 11.56
C ALA A 336 22.49 23.36 11.28
N GLU A 337 22.56 24.57 11.81
CA GLU A 337 21.71 25.69 11.42
C GLU A 337 22.49 26.57 10.44
N TYR A 338 21.85 26.91 9.32
CA TYR A 338 22.38 27.77 8.26
C TYR A 338 21.65 29.11 8.28
N ASN A 339 22.42 30.19 8.10
CA ASN A 339 21.91 31.57 8.05
C ASN A 339 20.90 31.86 9.17
N ASP A 340 21.26 31.51 10.41
CA ASP A 340 20.49 31.79 11.63
C ASP A 340 19.09 31.15 11.67
N GLY A 341 19.00 29.91 11.18
CA GLY A 341 17.79 29.09 11.27
C GLY A 341 16.97 29.05 9.99
N TYR A 342 17.40 29.71 8.92
CA TYR A 342 16.79 29.59 7.58
C TYR A 342 16.69 28.13 7.15
N LYS A 343 17.74 27.34 7.38
CA LYS A 343 17.76 25.90 7.11
C LYS A 343 18.41 25.16 8.28
N VAL A 344 17.77 24.08 8.72
CA VAL A 344 18.27 23.21 9.79
C VAL A 344 18.37 21.80 9.24
N THR A 345 19.56 21.18 9.30
CA THR A 345 19.79 19.84 8.74
C THR A 345 20.71 19.01 9.62
N GLU A 346 20.50 17.70 9.61
CA GLU A 346 21.48 16.75 10.15
C GLU A 346 22.70 16.70 9.24
N LEU A 347 23.89 16.78 9.85
CA LEU A 347 25.17 16.68 9.16
C LEU A 347 25.62 15.23 9.06
N THR A 348 26.12 14.88 7.89
CA THR A 348 26.93 13.67 7.68
C THR A 348 28.33 13.86 8.27
N GLU A 349 29.00 12.76 8.62
CA GLU A 349 30.29 12.77 9.34
C GLU A 349 31.43 13.47 8.58
N ASP A 350 31.34 13.55 7.24
CA ASP A 350 32.28 14.27 6.38
C ASP A 350 32.17 15.79 6.46
N LYS A 351 31.14 16.34 7.12
CA LYS A 351 30.89 17.79 7.24
C LYS A 351 31.40 18.42 8.52
N TYR A 352 31.80 17.60 9.50
CA TYR A 352 32.39 18.08 10.74
C TYR A 352 33.66 17.31 11.10
N ALA A 353 34.42 17.83 12.05
CA ALA A 353 35.61 17.20 12.58
C ALA A 353 35.54 17.19 14.11
N LEU A 354 36.01 16.11 14.72
CA LEU A 354 36.00 15.91 16.16
C LEU A 354 37.40 16.09 16.73
N TYR A 355 37.52 16.83 17.83
CA TYR A 355 38.79 17.05 18.51
C TYR A 355 38.68 16.80 20.01
N ILE A 356 39.70 16.18 20.59
CA ILE A 356 39.85 15.96 22.03
C ILE A 356 41.22 16.49 22.44
N ALA A 357 41.24 17.43 23.38
CA ALA A 357 42.47 18.10 23.82
C ALA A 357 43.35 18.63 22.66
N GLY A 358 42.71 19.19 21.63
CA GLY A 358 43.39 19.76 20.45
C GLY A 358 43.93 18.75 19.44
N LYS A 359 43.69 17.45 19.61
CA LYS A 359 44.02 16.38 18.66
C LYS A 359 42.77 15.85 17.98
N ALA A 360 42.88 15.35 16.76
CA ALA A 360 41.78 14.65 16.10
C ALA A 360 41.27 13.50 16.99
N ALA A 361 39.96 13.33 17.07
CA ALA A 361 39.33 12.33 17.92
C ALA A 361 39.36 10.91 17.31
N GLU A 362 39.50 10.83 15.98
CA GLU A 362 39.79 9.61 15.22
C GLU A 362 41.08 9.01 15.81
N ASP A 363 40.97 7.85 16.45
CA ASP A 363 42.05 7.14 17.16
C ASP A 363 42.55 7.78 18.48
N TYR A 364 41.82 8.72 19.07
CA TYR A 364 42.22 9.30 20.35
C TYR A 364 42.08 8.29 21.50
N VAL A 365 43.19 7.99 22.17
CA VAL A 365 43.24 7.11 23.35
C VAL A 365 43.27 7.93 24.65
N PHE A 366 42.31 7.68 25.54
CA PHE A 366 42.20 8.38 26.82
C PHE A 366 43.32 7.98 27.78
N SER A 367 44.17 8.93 28.16
CA SER A 367 45.31 8.73 29.08
C SER A 367 45.17 9.52 30.40
N LYS A 368 44.08 10.27 30.56
CA LYS A 368 43.80 11.08 31.75
C LYS A 368 42.34 10.89 32.17
N ALA A 369 42.15 10.62 33.46
CA ALA A 369 40.82 10.47 34.06
C ALA A 369 40.13 11.81 34.30
N GLY A 370 38.83 11.74 34.60
CA GLY A 370 37.92 12.87 34.75
C GLY A 370 37.16 13.18 33.46
N THR A 371 36.36 14.23 33.50
CA THR A 371 35.56 14.67 32.37
C THR A 371 36.42 15.33 31.31
N GLN A 372 36.28 14.90 30.05
CA GLN A 372 36.95 15.50 28.90
C GLN A 372 35.93 16.00 27.89
N LYS A 373 36.24 17.15 27.27
CA LYS A 373 35.40 17.76 26.25
C LYS A 373 35.81 17.28 24.85
N VAL A 374 34.83 16.82 24.08
CA VAL A 374 34.94 16.58 22.65
C VAL A 374 34.41 17.81 21.92
N GLU A 375 35.25 18.47 21.15
CA GLU A 375 34.87 19.60 20.30
C GLU A 375 34.41 19.10 18.93
N VAL A 376 33.25 19.59 18.48
CA VAL A 376 32.70 19.34 17.14
C VAL A 376 32.84 20.62 16.33
N ILE A 377 33.61 20.59 15.26
CA ILE A 377 33.96 21.76 14.46
C ILE A 377 33.41 21.58 13.03
N SER A 378 32.69 22.58 12.51
CA SER A 378 32.22 22.56 11.12
C SER A 378 33.41 22.62 10.15
N ARG A 379 33.42 21.77 9.13
CA ARG A 379 34.45 21.84 8.07
C ARG A 379 34.18 22.97 7.09
N GLU A 380 32.92 23.34 6.92
CA GLU A 380 32.49 24.46 6.07
C GLU A 380 32.86 25.81 6.70
N ASN A 381 32.63 25.94 8.01
CA ASN A 381 32.96 27.15 8.75
C ASN A 381 33.60 26.78 10.11
N PRO A 382 34.93 26.64 10.19
CA PRO A 382 35.63 26.22 11.42
C PRO A 382 35.47 27.16 12.63
N SER A 383 34.95 28.38 12.43
CA SER A 383 34.60 29.26 13.54
C SER A 383 33.36 28.79 14.30
N VAL A 384 32.48 28.03 13.63
CA VAL A 384 31.29 27.42 14.21
C VAL A 384 31.65 26.06 14.79
N LYS A 385 31.53 25.97 16.10
CA LYS A 385 31.81 24.76 16.85
C LYS A 385 30.84 24.56 18.01
N THR A 386 30.68 23.32 18.40
CA THR A 386 29.96 22.90 19.60
C THR A 386 30.78 21.83 20.31
N GLY A 387 30.23 21.18 21.32
CA GLY A 387 30.90 20.07 21.97
C GLY A 387 30.05 19.41 23.02
N PHE A 388 30.53 18.27 23.48
CA PHE A 388 29.94 17.48 24.54
C PHE A 388 31.03 16.91 25.43
N GLU A 389 30.62 16.37 26.57
CA GLU A 389 31.54 15.81 27.55
C GLU A 389 31.45 14.28 27.58
N VAL A 390 32.59 13.65 27.82
CA VAL A 390 32.73 12.21 28.07
C VAL A 390 33.42 12.01 29.41
N ASN A 391 33.06 10.95 30.13
CA ASN A 391 33.60 10.65 31.46
C ASN A 391 34.65 9.55 31.36
N ILE A 392 35.85 9.81 31.87
CA ILE A 392 36.93 8.82 31.92
C ILE A 392 37.15 8.41 33.37
N SER A 393 36.82 7.16 33.72
CA SER A 393 37.11 6.58 35.04
C SER A 393 38.59 6.24 35.19
N ASP A 394 39.15 6.47 36.40
CA ASP A 394 40.49 6.03 36.79
C ASP A 394 40.52 4.59 37.33
N ALA A 395 39.36 3.92 37.41
CA ALA A 395 39.27 2.54 37.83
C ALA A 395 40.11 1.62 36.93
N SER A 396 40.94 0.79 37.55
CA SER A 396 41.78 -0.17 36.85
C SER A 396 41.00 -1.45 36.57
N ILE A 397 41.27 -2.07 35.42
CA ILE A 397 40.74 -3.39 35.11
C ILE A 397 41.33 -4.44 36.06
N GLU A 398 40.48 -5.21 36.74
CA GLU A 398 40.89 -6.25 37.68
C GLU A 398 41.01 -7.60 36.97
N SER A 399 39.98 -7.98 36.21
CA SER A 399 39.86 -9.29 35.54
C SER A 399 38.97 -9.24 34.30
N LEU A 400 39.08 -10.27 33.46
CA LEU A 400 38.10 -10.59 32.42
C LEU A 400 37.20 -11.74 32.87
N GLU A 401 35.95 -11.73 32.43
CA GLU A 401 34.96 -12.75 32.71
C GLU A 401 34.34 -13.24 31.41
N ILE A 402 34.39 -14.55 31.18
CA ILE A 402 33.60 -15.20 30.13
C ILE A 402 32.23 -15.49 30.74
N SER A 403 31.24 -14.66 30.43
CA SER A 403 29.86 -14.86 30.88
C SER A 403 29.15 -15.97 30.10
N ARG A 404 29.56 -16.19 28.84
CA ARG A 404 29.09 -17.28 27.98
C ARG A 404 30.21 -17.69 27.02
N LYS A 405 30.44 -19.00 26.87
CA LYS A 405 31.41 -19.56 25.91
C LYS A 405 30.84 -19.54 24.49
N PRO A 406 31.66 -19.67 23.42
CA PRO A 406 31.14 -19.83 22.06
C PRO A 406 30.29 -21.11 21.95
N GLU A 407 29.34 -21.16 21.03
CA GLU A 407 28.53 -22.36 20.77
C GLU A 407 29.36 -23.50 20.21
N LYS A 408 30.21 -23.19 19.22
CA LYS A 408 31.13 -24.17 18.65
C LYS A 408 32.34 -24.34 19.57
N THR A 409 32.45 -25.52 20.17
CA THR A 409 33.59 -25.92 21.01
C THR A 409 34.32 -27.15 20.47
N ALA A 410 33.87 -27.68 19.34
CA ALA A 410 34.49 -28.78 18.61
C ALA A 410 34.72 -28.36 17.15
N TYR A 411 35.92 -28.59 16.64
CA TYR A 411 36.38 -28.15 15.32
C TYR A 411 37.10 -29.28 14.59
N PHE A 412 37.16 -29.17 13.27
CA PHE A 412 37.93 -30.06 12.40
C PHE A 412 39.28 -29.45 12.01
N ILE A 413 40.21 -30.28 11.52
CA ILE A 413 41.48 -29.76 10.99
C ILE A 413 41.22 -28.80 9.83
N GLY A 414 41.81 -27.61 9.92
CA GLY A 414 41.66 -26.54 8.93
C GLY A 414 40.42 -25.67 9.12
N ASP A 415 39.57 -25.95 10.11
CA ASP A 415 38.49 -25.02 10.47
C ASP A 415 39.07 -23.67 10.94
N GLU A 416 38.35 -22.59 10.65
CA GLU A 416 38.59 -21.27 11.24
C GLU A 416 37.90 -21.15 12.61
N PRO A 417 38.38 -20.26 13.51
CA PRO A 417 37.75 -20.06 14.80
C PRO A 417 36.37 -19.44 14.65
N ASP A 418 35.38 -20.06 15.30
CA ASP A 418 34.01 -19.55 15.37
C ASP A 418 33.72 -19.06 16.80
N LEU A 419 33.70 -17.74 16.98
CA LEU A 419 33.49 -17.10 18.28
C LEU A 419 32.02 -16.80 18.57
N THR A 420 31.10 -17.29 17.74
CA THR A 420 29.65 -17.08 17.89
C THR A 420 29.16 -17.53 19.27
N GLY A 421 28.44 -16.66 19.97
CA GLY A 421 27.95 -16.90 21.32
C GLY A 421 28.87 -16.43 22.45
N LEU A 422 30.13 -16.09 22.18
CA LEU A 422 31.08 -15.63 23.21
C LEU A 422 30.66 -14.26 23.78
N VAL A 423 30.47 -14.19 25.10
CA VAL A 423 30.18 -12.94 25.81
C VAL A 423 31.25 -12.69 26.87
N VAL A 424 32.00 -11.59 26.71
CA VAL A 424 33.11 -11.21 27.59
C VAL A 424 32.81 -9.90 28.31
N TYR A 425 33.05 -9.88 29.61
CA TYR A 425 32.98 -8.67 30.44
C TYR A 425 34.37 -8.31 30.99
N ALA A 426 34.71 -7.03 31.01
CA ALA A 426 35.79 -6.48 31.81
C ALA A 426 35.25 -6.04 33.18
N ARG A 427 35.90 -6.48 34.27
CA ARG A 427 35.58 -6.08 35.65
C ARG A 427 36.58 -5.03 36.13
N TYR A 428 36.09 -3.97 36.72
CA TYR A 428 36.88 -2.82 37.16
C TYR A 428 36.87 -2.68 38.69
N SER A 429 37.89 -2.01 39.21
CA SER A 429 38.13 -1.83 40.66
C SER A 429 37.09 -0.97 41.38
N ASP A 430 36.23 -0.26 40.66
CA ASP A 430 35.06 0.46 41.19
C ASP A 430 33.82 -0.45 41.36
N GLY A 431 33.97 -1.76 41.05
CA GLY A 431 32.90 -2.75 41.11
C GLY A 431 32.03 -2.80 39.85
N SER A 432 32.28 -1.93 38.87
CA SER A 432 31.57 -1.97 37.60
C SER A 432 32.04 -3.14 36.73
N LYS A 433 31.17 -3.56 35.81
CA LYS A 433 31.50 -4.47 34.73
C LYS A 433 30.98 -3.91 33.41
N VAL A 434 31.74 -4.09 32.34
CA VAL A 434 31.42 -3.59 31.00
C VAL A 434 31.51 -4.74 30.00
N ARG A 435 30.44 -4.94 29.22
CA ARG A 435 30.45 -5.88 28.11
C ARG A 435 31.40 -5.37 27.03
N LEU A 436 32.32 -6.22 26.58
CA LEU A 436 33.24 -5.87 25.52
C LEU A 436 32.62 -6.18 24.15
N ASP A 437 32.78 -5.24 23.22
CA ASP A 437 32.48 -5.49 21.80
C ASP A 437 33.53 -6.46 21.22
N LYS A 438 33.17 -7.21 20.16
CA LYS A 438 34.08 -8.18 19.50
C LYS A 438 35.38 -7.54 19.00
N SER A 439 35.37 -6.23 18.72
CA SER A 439 36.52 -5.45 18.29
C SER A 439 37.42 -4.98 19.44
N GLU A 440 36.98 -5.06 20.69
CA GLU A 440 37.72 -4.55 21.86
C GLU A 440 38.66 -5.60 22.49
N TYR A 441 38.46 -6.89 22.21
CA TYR A 441 39.32 -7.96 22.72
C TYR A 441 39.98 -8.75 21.59
N GLU A 442 41.13 -9.32 21.89
CA GLU A 442 41.88 -10.17 20.96
C GLU A 442 41.80 -11.62 21.43
N VAL A 443 41.59 -12.56 20.51
CA VAL A 443 41.55 -13.99 20.81
C VAL A 443 42.75 -14.67 20.17
N LYS A 444 43.54 -15.40 20.96
CA LYS A 444 44.71 -16.16 20.48
C LYS A 444 44.69 -17.59 21.03
N GLY A 445 45.49 -18.46 20.41
CA GLY A 445 45.68 -19.85 20.84
C GLY A 445 44.81 -20.86 20.10
N PHE A 446 43.94 -20.41 19.20
CA PHE A 446 43.26 -21.32 18.28
C PHE A 446 44.24 -21.81 17.20
N ASP A 447 44.42 -23.13 17.16
CA ASP A 447 45.24 -23.83 16.17
C ASP A 447 44.51 -25.12 15.75
N SER A 448 43.92 -25.09 14.57
CA SER A 448 43.24 -26.23 13.95
C SER A 448 44.16 -27.06 13.06
N SER A 449 45.49 -26.85 13.06
CA SER A 449 46.39 -27.63 12.19
C SER A 449 46.66 -29.06 12.69
N ALA A 450 46.33 -29.35 13.95
CA ALA A 450 46.52 -30.67 14.58
C ALA A 450 45.43 -30.96 15.62
N PRO A 451 45.04 -32.24 15.80
CA PRO A 451 44.00 -32.62 16.75
C PRO A 451 44.43 -32.46 18.21
N GLY A 452 43.45 -32.41 19.13
CA GLY A 452 43.64 -32.31 20.59
C GLY A 452 42.86 -31.16 21.24
N GLU A 453 42.93 -31.07 22.57
CA GLU A 453 42.43 -29.91 23.30
C GLU A 453 43.30 -28.68 23.03
N LYS A 454 42.67 -27.56 22.67
CA LYS A 454 43.32 -26.27 22.41
C LYS A 454 42.82 -25.25 23.42
N GLU A 455 43.73 -24.59 24.12
CA GLU A 455 43.42 -23.49 25.02
C GLU A 455 43.38 -22.17 24.23
N ILE A 456 42.22 -21.53 24.24
CA ILE A 456 41.99 -20.23 23.63
C ILE A 456 42.02 -19.18 24.73
N THR A 457 42.86 -18.17 24.58
CA THR A 457 43.00 -17.07 25.53
C THR A 457 42.44 -15.78 24.93
N VAL A 458 41.56 -15.13 25.67
CA VAL A 458 41.02 -13.80 25.40
C VAL A 458 41.89 -12.77 26.11
N TYR A 459 42.34 -11.75 25.37
CA TYR A 459 43.21 -10.68 25.84
C TYR A 459 42.49 -9.34 25.73
N HIS A 460 42.49 -8.57 26.80
CA HIS A 460 42.04 -7.17 26.79
C HIS A 460 42.79 -6.38 27.87
N LYS A 461 43.41 -5.26 27.47
CA LYS A 461 44.19 -4.36 28.35
C LYS A 461 45.16 -5.08 29.32
N GLY A 462 45.88 -6.09 28.82
CA GLY A 462 46.87 -6.85 29.58
C GLY A 462 46.29 -7.88 30.57
N LYS A 463 44.96 -8.04 30.61
CA LYS A 463 44.28 -9.12 31.34
C LYS A 463 43.93 -10.24 30.38
N THR A 464 43.86 -11.45 30.92
CA THR A 464 43.56 -12.65 30.17
C THR A 464 42.51 -13.50 30.88
N VAL A 465 41.67 -14.16 30.10
CA VAL A 465 40.81 -15.26 30.53
C VAL A 465 40.80 -16.31 29.44
N ALA A 466 40.81 -17.58 29.80
CA ALA A 466 40.94 -18.67 28.84
C ALA A 466 39.74 -19.64 28.91
N PHE A 467 39.52 -20.33 27.80
CA PHE A 467 38.60 -21.45 27.67
C PHE A 467 39.18 -22.48 26.70
N SER A 468 38.70 -23.71 26.72
CA SER A 468 39.22 -24.81 25.90
C SER A 468 38.22 -25.23 24.82
N VAL A 469 38.74 -25.61 23.65
CA VAL A 469 38.01 -26.25 22.53
C VAL A 469 38.72 -27.55 22.12
N VAL A 470 38.05 -28.41 21.37
CA VAL A 470 38.60 -29.67 20.87
C VAL A 470 38.72 -29.61 19.35
N VAL A 471 39.90 -29.95 18.81
CA VAL A 471 40.11 -30.14 17.36
C VAL A 471 40.25 -31.64 17.08
N LYS A 472 39.60 -32.15 16.04
CA LYS A 472 39.72 -33.55 15.60
C LYS A 472 39.90 -33.66 14.08
N GLU A 473 40.41 -34.80 13.62
CA GLU A 473 40.40 -35.13 12.20
C GLU A 473 38.97 -35.43 11.74
N LYS A 474 38.66 -35.13 10.47
CA LYS A 474 37.42 -35.61 9.88
C LYS A 474 37.54 -37.09 9.58
N GLU A 475 36.52 -37.84 9.93
CA GLU A 475 36.45 -39.28 9.74
C GLU A 475 35.41 -39.59 8.67
N VAL A 476 35.71 -40.54 7.78
CA VAL A 476 34.71 -41.01 6.82
C VAL A 476 33.70 -41.85 7.59
N MET A 477 32.45 -41.40 7.60
CA MET A 477 31.34 -42.08 8.27
C MET A 477 30.72 -43.17 7.40
N GLY A 478 30.86 -43.06 6.08
CA GLY A 478 30.35 -44.03 5.13
C GLY A 478 30.20 -43.45 3.72
N ILE A 479 29.35 -44.08 2.92
CA ILE A 479 28.93 -43.60 1.61
C ILE A 479 27.42 -43.36 1.62
N GLU A 480 26.92 -42.47 0.76
CA GLU A 480 25.50 -42.20 0.60
C GLU A 480 25.15 -41.89 -0.86
N VAL A 481 23.88 -42.07 -1.24
CA VAL A 481 23.35 -41.60 -2.52
C VAL A 481 23.10 -40.09 -2.42
N THR A 482 23.78 -39.30 -3.25
CA THR A 482 23.64 -37.83 -3.29
C THR A 482 22.76 -37.33 -4.42
N LYS A 483 22.55 -38.14 -5.46
CA LYS A 483 21.57 -37.88 -6.52
C LYS A 483 20.86 -39.18 -6.86
N TYR A 484 19.53 -39.14 -6.81
CA TYR A 484 18.72 -40.33 -6.97
C TYR A 484 18.36 -40.53 -8.45
N PRO A 485 18.51 -41.75 -9.00
CA PRO A 485 17.98 -42.10 -10.31
C PRO A 485 16.45 -42.28 -10.23
N LYS A 486 15.82 -42.75 -11.31
CA LYS A 486 14.42 -43.22 -11.25
C LYS A 486 14.30 -44.32 -10.20
N THR A 487 13.36 -44.17 -9.26
CA THR A 487 13.17 -45.06 -8.10
C THR A 487 11.87 -45.86 -8.16
N THR A 488 10.89 -45.41 -8.94
CA THR A 488 9.60 -46.11 -9.10
C THR A 488 9.43 -46.61 -10.53
N TYR A 489 9.23 -47.92 -10.67
CA TYR A 489 9.09 -48.64 -11.93
C TYR A 489 7.72 -49.31 -12.03
N TYR A 490 7.21 -49.48 -13.25
CA TYR A 490 6.03 -50.30 -13.53
C TYR A 490 6.43 -51.72 -13.94
N ILE A 491 5.53 -52.69 -13.73
CA ILE A 491 5.75 -54.08 -14.17
C ILE A 491 6.21 -54.11 -15.65
N GLY A 492 7.33 -54.79 -15.89
CA GLY A 492 7.96 -54.95 -17.20
C GLY A 492 9.10 -53.96 -17.49
N GLU A 493 9.28 -52.93 -16.67
CA GLU A 493 10.44 -52.03 -16.79
C GLU A 493 11.71 -52.66 -16.22
N THR A 494 12.86 -52.17 -16.68
CA THR A 494 14.18 -52.57 -16.18
C THR A 494 14.79 -51.43 -15.38
N PHE A 495 15.53 -51.77 -14.32
CA PHE A 495 16.25 -50.78 -13.52
C PHE A 495 17.24 -49.99 -14.39
N ASN A 496 17.30 -48.67 -14.18
CA ASN A 496 18.21 -47.76 -14.85
C ASN A 496 18.90 -46.89 -13.80
N ALA A 497 20.23 -47.00 -13.70
CA ALA A 497 21.06 -46.23 -12.76
C ALA A 497 21.41 -44.82 -13.26
N GLU A 498 20.92 -44.40 -14.43
CA GLU A 498 21.18 -43.07 -14.98
C GLU A 498 20.75 -41.96 -14.01
N GLY A 499 21.67 -41.03 -13.74
CA GLY A 499 21.49 -39.96 -12.76
C GLY A 499 21.90 -40.30 -11.32
N LEU A 500 22.27 -41.56 -11.03
CA LEU A 500 22.79 -41.96 -9.71
C LEU A 500 24.16 -41.33 -9.44
N GLU A 501 24.28 -40.60 -8.35
CA GLU A 501 25.57 -40.13 -7.80
C GLU A 501 25.71 -40.63 -6.36
N VAL A 502 26.90 -41.13 -6.03
CA VAL A 502 27.24 -41.66 -4.71
C VAL A 502 28.43 -40.84 -4.19
N SER A 503 28.40 -40.47 -2.91
CA SER A 503 29.49 -39.71 -2.28
C SER A 503 29.95 -40.35 -0.97
N LYS A 504 31.21 -40.15 -0.60
CA LYS A 504 31.68 -40.36 0.78
C LYS A 504 31.10 -39.26 1.66
N VAL A 505 30.69 -39.63 2.87
CA VAL A 505 30.18 -38.72 3.89
C VAL A 505 31.20 -38.63 5.01
N TYR A 506 31.61 -37.41 5.32
CA TYR A 506 32.48 -37.15 6.46
C TYR A 506 31.66 -36.68 7.67
N ASP A 507 32.18 -36.88 8.87
CA ASP A 507 31.52 -36.46 10.12
C ASP A 507 31.40 -34.94 10.31
N ASN A 508 32.06 -34.14 9.46
CA ASN A 508 31.86 -32.70 9.34
C ASN A 508 30.72 -32.30 8.36
N GLY A 509 30.08 -33.28 7.72
CA GLY A 509 29.02 -33.07 6.73
C GLY A 509 29.49 -32.92 5.29
N ASP A 510 30.81 -32.89 5.03
CA ASP A 510 31.36 -32.83 3.67
C ASP A 510 30.93 -34.07 2.87
N ARG A 511 30.72 -33.86 1.57
CA ARG A 511 30.43 -34.90 0.58
C ARG A 511 31.49 -34.88 -0.52
N GLU A 512 32.10 -36.04 -0.78
CA GLU A 512 33.07 -36.21 -1.87
C GLU A 512 32.52 -37.25 -2.86
N PRO A 513 32.21 -36.86 -4.11
CA PRO A 513 31.71 -37.79 -5.12
C PRO A 513 32.65 -38.96 -5.36
N LEU A 514 32.09 -40.17 -5.38
CA LEU A 514 32.78 -41.40 -5.75
C LEU A 514 32.54 -41.70 -7.23
N THR A 515 33.62 -41.96 -7.96
CA THR A 515 33.53 -42.51 -9.33
C THR A 515 33.55 -44.04 -9.34
N ASP A 516 34.19 -44.63 -8.34
CA ASP A 516 34.53 -46.06 -8.32
C ASP A 516 33.59 -46.81 -7.37
N PHE A 517 32.34 -46.99 -7.79
CA PHE A 517 31.35 -47.83 -7.11
C PHE A 517 30.68 -48.78 -8.10
N SER A 518 30.17 -49.91 -7.60
CA SER A 518 29.41 -50.89 -8.36
C SER A 518 27.96 -50.94 -7.89
N VAL A 519 27.03 -51.11 -8.83
CA VAL A 519 25.60 -51.23 -8.57
C VAL A 519 25.16 -52.67 -8.85
N ASP A 520 24.76 -53.39 -7.81
CA ASP A 520 24.15 -54.70 -7.90
C ASP A 520 22.62 -54.59 -7.80
N ALA A 521 21.96 -54.63 -8.95
CA ALA A 521 20.50 -54.68 -9.07
C ALA A 521 19.98 -56.11 -9.29
N SER A 522 20.73 -57.16 -8.95
CA SER A 522 20.32 -58.56 -9.18
C SER A 522 19.06 -58.96 -8.40
N ALA A 523 18.77 -58.29 -7.29
CA ALA A 523 17.54 -58.47 -6.53
C ALA A 523 16.32 -57.80 -7.16
N PHE A 524 16.51 -56.88 -8.11
CA PHE A 524 15.41 -56.19 -8.79
C PHE A 524 14.60 -57.17 -9.65
N ASP A 525 13.35 -57.39 -9.29
CA ASP A 525 12.38 -58.12 -10.11
C ASP A 525 11.31 -57.16 -10.64
N GLY A 526 11.54 -56.65 -11.86
CA GLY A 526 10.58 -55.81 -12.58
C GLY A 526 9.29 -56.52 -12.97
N SER A 527 9.13 -57.82 -12.70
CA SER A 527 7.89 -58.57 -13.03
C SER A 527 6.90 -58.67 -11.87
N THR A 528 7.32 -58.40 -10.63
CA THR A 528 6.49 -58.55 -9.42
C THR A 528 6.43 -57.23 -8.63
N PRO A 529 5.24 -56.76 -8.19
CA PRO A 529 5.16 -55.60 -7.31
C PRO A 529 5.90 -55.80 -5.98
N GLY A 530 6.61 -54.76 -5.54
CA GLY A 530 7.37 -54.80 -4.29
C GLY A 530 8.43 -53.71 -4.20
N VAL A 531 9.07 -53.61 -3.03
CA VAL A 531 10.26 -52.77 -2.81
C VAL A 531 11.48 -53.66 -2.88
N TYR A 532 12.41 -53.32 -3.76
CA TYR A 532 13.64 -54.07 -4.01
C TYR A 532 14.86 -53.27 -3.57
N ASP A 533 15.82 -53.97 -2.98
CA ASP A 533 17.08 -53.41 -2.55
C ASP A 533 18.10 -53.50 -3.70
N VAL A 534 18.55 -52.34 -4.20
CA VAL A 534 19.70 -52.23 -5.10
C VAL A 534 20.92 -51.93 -4.24
N ILE A 535 21.91 -52.83 -4.28
CA ILE A 535 23.09 -52.74 -3.42
C ILE A 535 24.17 -51.94 -4.14
N ILE A 536 24.62 -50.87 -3.51
CA ILE A 536 25.73 -50.04 -3.98
C ILE A 536 26.93 -50.37 -3.11
N SER A 537 28.01 -50.83 -3.75
CA SER A 537 29.26 -51.17 -3.07
C SER A 537 30.41 -50.32 -3.59
N ALA A 538 31.24 -49.84 -2.69
CA ALA A 538 32.51 -49.19 -3.00
C ALA A 538 33.60 -49.79 -2.11
N ASP A 539 34.82 -49.91 -2.63
CA ASP A 539 35.92 -50.55 -1.91
C ASP A 539 36.21 -49.84 -0.58
N GLY A 540 36.28 -50.61 0.51
CA GLY A 540 36.57 -50.09 1.86
C GLY A 540 35.35 -49.56 2.63
N PHE A 541 34.15 -49.62 2.05
CA PHE A 541 32.91 -49.19 2.70
C PHE A 541 31.92 -50.35 2.84
N ASP A 542 31.13 -50.34 3.91
CA ASP A 542 29.97 -51.21 3.99
C ASP A 542 28.99 -50.84 2.85
N PRO A 543 28.42 -51.83 2.13
CA PRO A 543 27.47 -51.56 1.07
C PRO A 543 26.24 -50.81 1.58
N ILE A 544 25.73 -49.87 0.77
CA ILE A 544 24.48 -49.17 1.05
C ILE A 544 23.37 -49.66 0.14
N THR A 545 22.14 -49.47 0.60
CA THR A 545 20.94 -49.90 -0.11
C THR A 545 20.20 -48.70 -0.70
N LEU A 546 20.04 -48.69 -2.02
CA LEU A 546 19.05 -47.88 -2.73
C LEU A 546 17.77 -48.71 -2.88
N LYS A 547 16.68 -48.28 -2.27
CA LYS A 547 15.38 -48.94 -2.44
C LYS A 547 14.71 -48.46 -3.72
N VAL A 548 14.15 -49.37 -4.49
CA VAL A 548 13.34 -49.06 -5.68
C VAL A 548 12.01 -49.79 -5.61
N THR A 549 10.93 -49.12 -6.01
CA THR A 549 9.57 -49.69 -6.00
C THR A 549 9.20 -50.17 -7.39
N VAL A 550 8.74 -51.41 -7.50
CA VAL A 550 7.98 -51.89 -8.67
C VAL A 550 6.51 -51.89 -8.28
N ARG A 551 5.66 -51.26 -9.09
CA ARG A 551 4.21 -51.21 -8.87
C ARG A 551 3.45 -51.60 -10.12
N GLU A 552 2.21 -52.04 -9.92
CA GLU A 552 1.28 -52.23 -11.03
C GLU A 552 0.96 -50.88 -11.67
N LYS A 553 0.85 -50.88 -13.00
CA LYS A 553 0.38 -49.68 -13.70
C LYS A 553 -1.07 -49.45 -13.32
N THR A 554 -1.33 -48.33 -12.67
CA THR A 554 -2.69 -47.93 -12.28
C THR A 554 -3.28 -47.05 -13.38
N GLU A 555 -4.47 -47.40 -13.86
CA GLU A 555 -5.27 -46.51 -14.69
C GLU A 555 -6.06 -45.58 -13.78
N TYR A 556 -5.76 -44.29 -13.86
CA TYR A 556 -6.39 -43.25 -13.04
C TYR A 556 -7.69 -42.79 -13.71
N GLU A 557 -8.82 -43.01 -13.02
CA GLU A 557 -10.12 -42.50 -13.47
C GLU A 557 -10.16 -40.98 -13.29
N TRP A 558 -10.43 -40.26 -14.38
CA TRP A 558 -10.59 -38.82 -14.36
C TRP A 558 -12.06 -38.43 -14.24
N LYS A 559 -12.36 -37.49 -13.36
CA LYS A 559 -13.71 -37.05 -12.99
C LYS A 559 -13.83 -35.55 -13.15
N ALA A 560 -15.02 -35.09 -13.55
CA ALA A 560 -15.37 -33.68 -13.55
C ALA A 560 -16.29 -33.37 -12.37
N ILE A 561 -16.01 -32.27 -11.68
CA ILE A 561 -16.85 -31.77 -10.58
C ILE A 561 -16.86 -30.24 -10.60
N ARG A 562 -17.94 -29.66 -10.10
CA ARG A 562 -17.95 -28.29 -9.62
C ARG A 562 -18.38 -28.30 -8.16
N PHE A 563 -17.80 -27.42 -7.35
CA PHE A 563 -18.20 -27.20 -5.97
C PHE A 563 -17.64 -25.87 -5.47
N GLY A 564 -18.13 -25.44 -4.31
CA GLY A 564 -17.63 -24.28 -3.61
C GLY A 564 -18.32 -22.98 -4.04
N GLN A 565 -17.99 -21.90 -3.33
CA GLN A 565 -18.78 -20.67 -3.36
C GLN A 565 -18.84 -20.03 -4.75
N SER A 566 -20.00 -19.49 -5.12
CA SER A 566 -20.26 -18.82 -6.40
C SER A 566 -20.26 -19.74 -7.63
N THR A 567 -20.23 -21.06 -7.48
CA THR A 567 -20.36 -21.99 -8.62
C THR A 567 -21.82 -22.29 -8.99
N SER A 568 -22.09 -22.55 -10.28
CA SER A 568 -23.40 -23.01 -10.78
C SER A 568 -23.25 -23.81 -12.08
N ASP A 569 -24.23 -24.65 -12.43
CA ASP A 569 -24.19 -25.44 -13.68
C ASP A 569 -24.08 -24.56 -14.94
N SER A 570 -24.67 -23.37 -14.90
CA SER A 570 -24.64 -22.41 -16.01
C SER A 570 -23.29 -21.72 -16.19
N LYS A 571 -22.44 -21.69 -15.16
CA LYS A 571 -21.17 -20.95 -15.16
C LYS A 571 -19.95 -21.85 -15.04
N ASN A 572 -20.12 -23.07 -14.53
CA ASN A 572 -19.04 -23.99 -14.19
C ASN A 572 -19.31 -25.36 -14.80
N TYR A 573 -18.57 -25.72 -15.84
CA TYR A 573 -18.74 -26.99 -16.54
C TYR A 573 -17.47 -27.41 -17.26
N VAL A 574 -17.42 -28.70 -17.63
CA VAL A 574 -16.31 -29.32 -18.36
C VAL A 574 -16.87 -29.89 -19.67
N ASN A 575 -16.21 -29.58 -20.79
CA ASN A 575 -16.53 -30.15 -22.10
C ASN A 575 -15.39 -31.05 -22.58
N PHE A 576 -15.74 -32.21 -23.13
CA PHE A 576 -14.79 -33.11 -23.79
C PHE A 576 -14.81 -32.84 -25.29
N LEU A 577 -13.67 -32.44 -25.85
CA LEU A 577 -13.55 -32.05 -27.25
C LEU A 577 -13.19 -33.27 -28.12
N ASP A 578 -13.61 -33.25 -29.39
CA ASP A 578 -13.37 -34.35 -30.35
C ASP A 578 -11.89 -34.66 -30.59
N ASN A 579 -11.00 -33.69 -30.34
CA ASN A 579 -9.55 -33.85 -30.43
C ASN A 579 -8.91 -34.51 -29.19
N GLY A 580 -9.72 -34.91 -28.21
CA GLY A 580 -9.26 -35.49 -26.94
C GLY A 580 -8.83 -34.48 -25.89
N ALA A 581 -8.86 -33.18 -26.19
CA ALA A 581 -8.63 -32.14 -25.20
C ALA A 581 -9.85 -31.95 -24.28
N VAL A 582 -9.61 -31.46 -23.08
CA VAL A 582 -10.65 -31.18 -22.08
C VAL A 582 -10.75 -29.67 -21.88
N GLU A 583 -11.92 -29.11 -22.14
CA GLU A 583 -12.20 -27.70 -21.88
C GLU A 583 -12.81 -27.53 -20.48
N ILE A 584 -12.23 -26.64 -19.68
CA ILE A 584 -12.61 -26.38 -18.31
C ILE A 584 -13.04 -24.92 -18.21
N VAL A 585 -14.30 -24.70 -17.83
CA VAL A 585 -14.94 -23.41 -17.94
C VAL A 585 -15.39 -22.92 -16.56
N ALA A 586 -15.02 -21.69 -16.25
CA ALA A 586 -15.57 -20.88 -15.17
C ALA A 586 -15.87 -19.49 -15.74
N LEU A 587 -17.14 -19.23 -16.08
CA LEU A 587 -17.57 -17.94 -16.62
C LEU A 587 -17.49 -16.83 -15.56
N GLU A 588 -17.76 -15.58 -15.96
CA GLU A 588 -17.73 -14.44 -15.05
C GLU A 588 -18.67 -14.64 -13.84
N GLY A 589 -18.09 -14.47 -12.65
CA GLY A 589 -18.75 -14.74 -11.37
C GLY A 589 -19.08 -16.22 -11.12
N GLY A 590 -18.48 -17.15 -11.87
CA GLY A 590 -18.55 -18.60 -11.67
C GLY A 590 -17.37 -19.10 -10.85
N GLY A 591 -17.55 -19.29 -9.55
CA GLY A 591 -16.49 -19.67 -8.63
C GLY A 591 -15.55 -18.52 -8.23
N LYS A 592 -14.51 -18.85 -7.46
CA LYS A 592 -13.41 -17.96 -7.02
C LYS A 592 -12.27 -18.77 -6.39
N ILE A 593 -11.03 -18.29 -6.49
CA ILE A 593 -9.97 -18.66 -5.53
C ILE A 593 -9.84 -17.49 -4.55
N ALA A 594 -10.49 -17.63 -3.40
CA ALA A 594 -10.36 -16.65 -2.33
C ALA A 594 -9.10 -16.95 -1.49
N THR A 595 -8.83 -16.13 -0.47
CA THR A 595 -7.71 -16.40 0.43
C THR A 595 -7.85 -17.73 1.16
N ASP A 596 -9.06 -18.09 1.59
CA ASP A 596 -9.30 -19.17 2.55
C ASP A 596 -10.20 -20.30 2.04
N HIS A 597 -10.86 -20.12 0.90
CA HIS A 597 -11.75 -21.11 0.30
C HIS A 597 -11.78 -20.99 -1.22
N ASP A 598 -12.39 -21.98 -1.85
CA ASP A 598 -12.48 -22.08 -3.30
C ASP A 598 -13.94 -22.28 -3.75
N GLY A 599 -14.24 -21.79 -4.94
CA GLY A 599 -15.31 -22.27 -5.80
C GLY A 599 -14.74 -22.50 -7.19
N ILE A 600 -14.77 -23.74 -7.67
CA ILE A 600 -14.05 -24.11 -8.88
C ILE A 600 -14.83 -25.08 -9.76
N THR A 601 -14.52 -25.04 -11.05
CA THR A 601 -14.67 -26.18 -11.96
C THR A 601 -13.39 -26.99 -11.88
N PHE A 602 -13.47 -28.30 -11.68
CA PHE A 602 -12.30 -29.16 -11.45
C PHE A 602 -12.41 -30.48 -12.22
N TYR A 603 -11.39 -30.78 -13.04
CA TYR A 603 -11.23 -32.05 -13.74
C TYR A 603 -10.01 -32.78 -13.18
N TYR A 604 -10.21 -33.86 -12.44
CA TYR A 604 -9.21 -34.40 -11.52
C TYR A 604 -9.19 -35.92 -11.48
N THR A 605 -8.14 -36.45 -10.88
CA THR A 605 -8.05 -37.83 -10.44
C THR A 605 -7.59 -37.92 -8.99
N GLU A 606 -7.71 -39.11 -8.41
CA GLU A 606 -7.39 -39.40 -7.00
C GLU A 606 -6.09 -40.19 -6.92
N ILE A 607 -5.16 -39.74 -6.08
CA ILE A 607 -3.95 -40.48 -5.73
C ILE A 607 -3.83 -40.60 -4.20
N ASP A 608 -3.07 -41.58 -3.72
CA ASP A 608 -2.79 -41.73 -2.28
C ASP A 608 -1.96 -40.54 -1.79
N ALA A 609 -2.30 -39.95 -0.64
CA ALA A 609 -1.58 -38.80 -0.11
C ALA A 609 -0.11 -39.09 0.23
N LYS A 610 0.23 -40.37 0.47
CA LYS A 610 1.62 -40.77 0.67
C LYS A 610 2.44 -40.71 -0.61
N ASP A 611 1.84 -40.88 -1.77
CA ASP A 611 2.58 -40.95 -3.04
C ASP A 611 3.03 -39.55 -3.50
N ASN A 612 4.09 -39.53 -4.31
CA ASN A 612 4.56 -38.36 -5.03
C ASN A 612 3.97 -38.37 -6.45
N PHE A 613 3.96 -37.21 -7.11
CA PHE A 613 3.46 -37.14 -8.47
C PHE A 613 4.15 -36.05 -9.28
N VAL A 614 4.08 -36.18 -10.60
CA VAL A 614 4.35 -35.13 -11.58
C VAL A 614 3.16 -35.10 -12.54
N LEU A 615 2.46 -33.98 -12.61
CA LEU A 615 1.38 -33.73 -13.57
C LEU A 615 1.78 -32.58 -14.50
N SER A 616 1.80 -32.87 -15.79
CA SER A 616 2.11 -31.88 -16.84
C SER A 616 1.06 -31.89 -17.94
N ALA A 617 0.77 -30.73 -18.51
CA ALA A 617 -0.09 -30.61 -19.70
C ALA A 617 0.15 -29.30 -20.45
N ASP A 618 -0.21 -29.30 -21.73
CA ASP A 618 -0.24 -28.09 -22.54
C ASP A 618 -1.59 -27.39 -22.33
N ILE A 619 -1.55 -26.10 -22.00
CA ILE A 619 -2.74 -25.32 -21.66
C ILE A 619 -2.94 -24.21 -22.68
N LYS A 620 -4.12 -24.22 -23.31
CA LYS A 620 -4.61 -23.11 -24.12
C LYS A 620 -5.55 -22.25 -23.30
N VAL A 621 -5.22 -20.98 -23.14
CA VAL A 621 -6.08 -20.02 -22.44
C VAL A 621 -6.96 -19.31 -23.45
N LYS A 622 -8.28 -19.54 -23.37
CA LYS A 622 -9.26 -18.83 -24.21
C LYS A 622 -9.66 -17.50 -23.61
N GLU A 623 -9.91 -17.49 -22.31
CA GLU A 623 -10.34 -16.32 -21.56
C GLU A 623 -9.77 -16.41 -20.16
N TYR A 624 -9.27 -15.31 -19.62
CA TYR A 624 -8.73 -15.27 -18.27
C TYR A 624 -8.63 -13.84 -17.75
N ALA A 625 -9.34 -13.58 -16.64
CA ALA A 625 -9.38 -12.35 -15.87
C ALA A 625 -9.77 -11.09 -16.69
N LYS A 626 -10.73 -10.34 -16.18
CA LYS A 626 -11.10 -9.04 -16.77
C LYS A 626 -10.04 -7.98 -16.48
N ASN A 627 -10.14 -6.82 -17.12
CA ASN A 627 -9.27 -5.67 -16.86
C ASN A 627 -10.08 -4.45 -16.40
N PRO A 628 -9.85 -3.92 -15.19
CA PRO A 628 -9.00 -4.48 -14.13
C PRO A 628 -9.57 -5.79 -13.56
N HIS A 629 -8.71 -6.63 -12.98
CA HIS A 629 -9.06 -7.95 -12.44
C HIS A 629 -9.59 -7.85 -10.99
N ASP A 630 -10.42 -8.82 -10.57
CA ASP A 630 -11.03 -8.90 -9.22
C ASP A 630 -10.06 -9.44 -8.15
N GLY A 631 -8.97 -10.08 -8.56
CA GLY A 631 -7.98 -10.66 -7.64
C GLY A 631 -8.33 -12.07 -7.15
N GLN A 632 -9.32 -12.71 -7.77
CA GLN A 632 -9.82 -14.04 -7.40
C GLN A 632 -9.98 -14.99 -8.60
N GLU A 633 -9.58 -14.54 -9.79
CA GLU A 633 -9.58 -15.31 -11.04
C GLU A 633 -8.34 -16.20 -11.12
N SER A 634 -8.55 -17.47 -11.45
CA SER A 634 -7.43 -18.41 -11.57
C SER A 634 -7.75 -19.61 -12.45
N PHE A 635 -6.71 -20.20 -13.02
CA PHE A 635 -6.77 -21.49 -13.70
C PHE A 635 -5.42 -22.21 -13.59
N GLY A 636 -5.42 -23.49 -13.91
CA GLY A 636 -4.19 -24.25 -14.14
C GLY A 636 -4.26 -25.66 -13.58
N ILE A 637 -3.16 -26.14 -13.02
CA ILE A 637 -3.07 -27.43 -12.34
C ILE A 637 -3.22 -27.19 -10.84
N MET A 638 -4.04 -27.99 -10.16
CA MET A 638 -4.24 -27.95 -8.71
C MET A 638 -4.19 -29.35 -8.13
N ALA A 639 -3.47 -29.50 -7.03
CA ALA A 639 -3.55 -30.59 -6.10
C ALA A 639 -4.17 -30.08 -4.79
N ARG A 640 -5.11 -30.84 -4.23
CA ARG A 640 -5.84 -30.49 -3.01
C ARG A 640 -6.12 -31.73 -2.18
N ASP A 641 -6.26 -31.58 -0.86
CA ASP A 641 -6.47 -32.70 0.08
C ASP A 641 -7.91 -32.87 0.56
N ALA A 642 -8.83 -32.09 0.02
CA ALA A 642 -10.26 -32.30 0.23
C ALA A 642 -11.04 -31.81 -0.98
N ILE A 643 -12.21 -32.41 -1.22
CA ILE A 643 -13.08 -32.03 -2.33
C ILE A 643 -14.53 -31.90 -1.85
N GLY A 644 -15.25 -30.92 -2.42
CA GLY A 644 -16.63 -30.63 -2.03
C GLY A 644 -17.64 -31.63 -2.59
N THR A 645 -18.88 -31.51 -2.11
CA THR A 645 -20.00 -32.28 -2.65
C THR A 645 -20.33 -31.80 -4.07
N PRO A 646 -20.52 -32.70 -5.06
CA PRO A 646 -20.84 -32.31 -6.43
C PRO A 646 -22.03 -31.35 -6.51
N GLY A 647 -21.78 -30.16 -7.05
CA GLY A 647 -22.79 -29.15 -7.28
C GLY A 647 -23.13 -28.27 -6.07
N ASP A 648 -22.54 -28.54 -4.91
CA ASP A 648 -22.71 -27.70 -3.71
C ASP A 648 -21.93 -26.39 -3.85
N SER A 649 -22.62 -25.27 -3.62
CA SER A 649 -22.07 -23.93 -3.71
C SER A 649 -21.80 -23.29 -2.34
N SER A 650 -21.77 -24.11 -1.28
CA SER A 650 -21.33 -23.71 0.06
C SER A 650 -19.86 -23.28 0.09
N ILE A 651 -19.42 -22.67 1.19
CA ILE A 651 -17.99 -22.43 1.42
C ILE A 651 -17.25 -23.78 1.48
N PHE A 652 -16.14 -23.90 0.77
CA PHE A 652 -15.31 -25.08 0.81
C PHE A 652 -13.83 -24.72 0.75
N ALA A 653 -13.11 -25.04 1.81
CA ALA A 653 -11.69 -24.81 1.95
C ALA A 653 -10.92 -26.12 1.92
N SER A 654 -9.73 -26.07 1.34
CA SER A 654 -8.73 -27.11 1.55
C SER A 654 -7.32 -26.55 1.52
N ASN A 655 -6.37 -27.36 1.97
CA ASN A 655 -4.98 -27.13 1.59
C ASN A 655 -4.85 -27.37 0.08
N ILE A 656 -4.08 -26.54 -0.58
CA ILE A 656 -3.88 -26.62 -2.03
C ILE A 656 -2.42 -26.36 -2.38
N ALA A 657 -1.98 -26.96 -3.47
CA ALA A 657 -0.82 -26.55 -4.25
C ALA A 657 -1.24 -26.43 -5.71
N ALA A 658 -0.99 -25.30 -6.34
CA ALA A 658 -1.45 -25.04 -7.69
C ALA A 658 -0.46 -24.20 -8.49
N ILE A 659 -0.45 -24.41 -9.80
CA ILE A 659 0.33 -23.64 -10.76
C ILE A 659 -0.56 -23.19 -11.92
N GLY A 660 -0.43 -21.93 -12.33
CA GLY A 660 -1.12 -21.38 -13.49
C GLY A 660 -1.35 -19.88 -13.36
N GLY A 661 -2.34 -19.34 -14.09
CA GLY A 661 -2.70 -17.94 -13.97
C GLY A 661 -3.40 -17.67 -12.64
N PHE A 662 -2.92 -16.69 -11.88
CA PHE A 662 -3.59 -16.24 -10.65
C PHE A 662 -3.51 -14.72 -10.47
N SER A 663 -4.65 -14.06 -10.29
CA SER A 663 -4.68 -12.60 -10.12
C SER A 663 -4.36 -12.18 -8.68
N GLY A 664 -4.71 -13.00 -7.68
CA GLY A 664 -4.26 -12.94 -6.27
C GLY A 664 -4.58 -11.71 -5.42
N GLY A 665 -5.05 -10.61 -6.02
CA GLY A 665 -5.61 -9.43 -5.36
C GLY A 665 -5.74 -8.28 -6.35
N THR A 666 -6.67 -7.35 -6.15
CA THR A 666 -6.98 -6.26 -7.11
C THR A 666 -5.81 -5.34 -7.47
N LYS A 667 -4.77 -5.31 -6.63
CA LYS A 667 -3.52 -4.54 -6.83
C LYS A 667 -2.30 -5.43 -7.10
N SER A 668 -2.48 -6.75 -7.19
CA SER A 668 -1.36 -7.68 -7.37
C SER A 668 -0.98 -7.80 -8.84
N PRO A 669 0.30 -8.12 -9.14
CA PRO A 669 0.68 -8.54 -10.48
C PRO A 669 -0.07 -9.81 -10.89
N ASN A 670 -0.54 -9.86 -12.14
CA ASN A 670 -1.36 -10.94 -12.67
C ASN A 670 -0.58 -11.71 -13.75
N GLY A 671 -0.25 -12.96 -13.45
CA GLY A 671 0.64 -13.79 -14.26
C GLY A 671 0.67 -15.25 -13.84
N THR A 672 1.64 -16.00 -14.36
CA THR A 672 1.83 -17.43 -14.04
C THR A 672 2.58 -17.59 -12.73
N GLN A 673 1.99 -18.31 -11.78
CA GLN A 673 2.48 -18.44 -10.41
C GLN A 673 2.38 -19.88 -9.92
N LEU A 674 3.31 -20.30 -9.05
CA LEU A 674 3.11 -21.43 -8.13
C LEU A 674 2.55 -20.86 -6.82
N PHE A 675 1.48 -21.43 -6.29
CA PHE A 675 0.88 -20.98 -5.03
C PHE A 675 0.34 -22.12 -4.19
N ILE A 676 0.34 -21.93 -2.87
CA ILE A 676 -0.15 -22.88 -1.87
C ILE A 676 -1.08 -22.21 -0.87
N ARG A 677 -2.07 -22.95 -0.35
CA ARG A 677 -2.82 -22.60 0.88
C ARG A 677 -2.51 -23.66 1.93
N THR A 678 -2.26 -23.22 3.15
CA THR A 678 -1.84 -24.11 4.25
C THR A 678 -2.65 -23.88 5.51
N GLY A 679 -2.63 -24.85 6.43
CA GLY A 679 -3.25 -24.76 7.75
C GLY A 679 -4.74 -25.10 7.79
N VAL A 680 -5.38 -25.34 6.64
CA VAL A 680 -6.80 -25.68 6.60
C VAL A 680 -7.01 -27.04 7.26
N SER A 681 -7.74 -27.06 8.38
CA SER A 681 -8.03 -28.29 9.13
C SER A 681 -9.39 -28.89 8.79
N SER A 682 -10.29 -28.09 8.20
CA SER A 682 -11.65 -28.51 7.87
C SER A 682 -12.25 -27.71 6.69
N PRO A 683 -13.25 -28.27 5.98
CA PRO A 683 -13.85 -27.65 4.80
C PRO A 683 -14.48 -26.26 5.01
N ASP A 684 -14.76 -25.87 6.25
CA ASP A 684 -15.28 -24.54 6.59
C ASP A 684 -14.20 -23.44 6.59
N GLY A 685 -12.93 -23.79 6.39
CA GLY A 685 -11.80 -22.84 6.34
C GLY A 685 -11.07 -22.65 7.67
N ALA A 686 -11.42 -23.42 8.71
CA ALA A 686 -10.74 -23.33 9.99
C ALA A 686 -9.22 -23.58 9.83
N GLY A 687 -8.42 -22.76 10.50
CA GLY A 687 -6.95 -22.87 10.54
C GLY A 687 -6.21 -22.33 9.31
N SER A 688 -6.93 -21.89 8.26
CA SER A 688 -6.30 -21.34 7.04
C SER A 688 -5.30 -20.24 7.37
N LYS A 689 -4.08 -20.36 6.83
CA LYS A 689 -3.02 -19.34 6.89
C LYS A 689 -2.95 -18.50 5.61
N GLY A 690 -3.97 -18.59 4.76
CA GLY A 690 -4.05 -17.91 3.47
C GLY A 690 -3.11 -18.48 2.41
N ILE A 691 -2.98 -17.73 1.30
CA ILE A 691 -2.22 -18.15 0.12
C ILE A 691 -0.82 -17.53 0.11
N ARG A 692 0.20 -18.37 -0.12
CA ARG A 692 1.57 -17.97 -0.47
C ARG A 692 1.83 -18.26 -1.95
N ARG A 693 2.61 -17.41 -2.62
CA ARG A 693 2.85 -17.47 -4.07
C ARG A 693 4.29 -17.16 -4.45
N ILE A 694 4.76 -17.78 -5.53
CA ILE A 694 6.01 -17.48 -6.23
C ILE A 694 5.64 -17.13 -7.68
N MET A 695 5.99 -15.92 -8.11
CA MET A 695 5.81 -15.50 -9.50
C MET A 695 6.84 -16.18 -10.39
N ILE A 696 6.37 -16.91 -11.41
CA ILE A 696 7.22 -17.54 -12.42
C ILE A 696 7.33 -16.62 -13.64
N LYS A 697 6.20 -16.02 -14.05
CA LYS A 697 6.15 -15.08 -15.18
C LYS A 697 5.11 -14.01 -14.93
N ASP A 698 5.55 -12.76 -14.81
CA ASP A 698 4.68 -11.58 -14.63
C ASP A 698 4.12 -11.09 -15.99
N GLU A 699 3.34 -11.96 -16.63
CA GLU A 699 2.64 -11.69 -17.88
C GLU A 699 1.29 -12.42 -17.87
N LYS A 700 0.19 -11.71 -18.14
CA LYS A 700 -1.16 -12.30 -18.15
C LYS A 700 -1.26 -13.38 -19.25
N PRO A 701 -1.58 -14.64 -18.90
CA PRO A 701 -1.84 -15.66 -19.90
C PRO A 701 -3.10 -15.35 -20.72
N GLY A 702 -3.06 -15.64 -22.01
CA GLY A 702 -4.15 -15.42 -22.94
C GLY A 702 -3.95 -16.17 -24.26
N PRO A 703 -4.85 -15.96 -25.24
CA PRO A 703 -4.85 -16.72 -26.49
C PRO A 703 -3.54 -16.61 -27.31
N ASP A 704 -2.85 -15.47 -27.21
CA ASP A 704 -1.66 -15.17 -28.04
C ASP A 704 -0.34 -15.69 -27.46
N ASN A 705 -0.28 -15.93 -26.14
CA ASN A 705 0.94 -16.34 -25.43
C ASN A 705 0.81 -17.70 -24.73
N THR A 706 -0.21 -18.49 -25.11
CA THR A 706 -0.43 -19.86 -24.62
C THR A 706 -0.61 -20.86 -25.75
N TYR A 707 -0.64 -22.17 -25.44
CA TYR A 707 -0.69 -23.23 -26.44
C TYR A 707 -1.95 -23.09 -27.32
N PRO A 708 -1.91 -23.34 -28.64
CA PRO A 708 -0.76 -23.65 -29.48
C PRO A 708 -0.06 -22.40 -30.07
N ALA A 709 -0.50 -21.18 -29.74
CA ALA A 709 0.10 -19.96 -30.27
C ALA A 709 1.53 -19.75 -29.76
N ALA A 710 1.78 -20.12 -28.50
CA ALA A 710 3.11 -20.22 -27.90
C ALA A 710 3.18 -21.42 -26.95
N GLU A 711 4.39 -21.87 -26.59
CA GLU A 711 4.55 -22.91 -25.58
C GLU A 711 4.02 -22.43 -24.22
N TYR A 712 3.09 -23.19 -23.66
CA TYR A 712 2.57 -22.97 -22.31
C TYR A 712 2.18 -24.32 -21.69
N ARG A 713 3.22 -25.03 -21.28
CA ARG A 713 3.15 -26.31 -20.58
C ARG A 713 3.35 -26.07 -19.10
N LEU A 714 2.34 -26.38 -18.30
CA LEU A 714 2.43 -26.30 -16.85
C LEU A 714 2.84 -27.65 -16.29
N THR A 715 3.71 -27.66 -15.28
CA THR A 715 4.06 -28.84 -14.50
C THR A 715 3.92 -28.54 -13.02
N LEU A 716 3.14 -29.38 -12.32
CA LEU A 716 3.05 -29.41 -10.86
C LEU A 716 3.57 -30.77 -10.39
N ALA A 717 4.51 -30.77 -9.45
CA ALA A 717 4.99 -32.00 -8.84
C ALA A 717 4.94 -31.95 -7.31
N LYS A 718 4.61 -33.07 -6.69
CA LYS A 718 4.83 -33.33 -5.26
C LYS A 718 6.02 -34.25 -5.12
N THR A 719 6.98 -33.85 -4.29
CA THR A 719 8.14 -34.64 -3.90
C THR A 719 8.14 -34.83 -2.38
N ASN A 720 9.05 -35.66 -1.86
CA ASN A 720 9.29 -35.76 -0.42
C ASN A 720 9.77 -34.44 0.20
N SER A 721 10.24 -33.48 -0.60
CA SER A 721 10.73 -32.18 -0.16
C SER A 721 9.68 -31.08 -0.21
N GLY A 722 8.68 -31.19 -1.11
CA GLY A 722 7.72 -30.12 -1.33
C GLY A 722 7.03 -30.13 -2.70
N PHE A 723 6.38 -29.02 -3.02
CA PHE A 723 5.64 -28.80 -4.27
C PHE A 723 6.45 -27.97 -5.25
N VAL A 724 6.72 -28.54 -6.42
CA VAL A 724 7.50 -27.91 -7.50
C VAL A 724 6.56 -27.43 -8.60
N GLY A 725 6.80 -26.22 -9.07
CA GLY A 725 6.13 -25.61 -10.21
C GLY A 725 7.12 -25.29 -11.31
N LYS A 726 6.78 -25.62 -12.56
CA LYS A 726 7.58 -25.31 -13.75
C LYS A 726 6.68 -24.87 -14.90
N LEU A 727 7.10 -23.82 -15.61
CA LEU A 727 6.51 -23.36 -16.86
C LEU A 727 7.45 -23.71 -18.02
N ASN A 728 6.97 -24.48 -18.99
CA ASN A 728 7.74 -24.98 -20.13
C ASN A 728 9.01 -25.70 -19.64
N ASP A 729 10.15 -25.41 -20.27
CA ASP A 729 11.49 -25.82 -19.83
C ASP A 729 12.21 -24.78 -18.98
N GLY A 730 11.47 -23.86 -18.36
CA GLY A 730 12.01 -22.83 -17.47
C GLY A 730 12.51 -23.36 -16.12
N GLU A 731 12.94 -22.43 -15.26
CA GLU A 731 13.40 -22.75 -13.90
C GLU A 731 12.28 -23.32 -13.04
N GLU A 732 12.63 -24.30 -12.20
CA GLU A 732 11.73 -24.86 -11.20
C GLU A 732 11.69 -23.98 -9.96
N VAL A 733 10.48 -23.71 -9.46
CA VAL A 733 10.25 -23.06 -8.17
C VAL A 733 9.61 -24.05 -7.20
N ILE A 734 9.90 -23.96 -5.90
CA ILE A 734 9.47 -24.96 -4.91
C ILE A 734 8.97 -24.32 -3.61
N PHE A 735 7.91 -24.90 -3.04
CA PHE A 735 7.53 -24.73 -1.64
C PHE A 735 7.90 -26.00 -0.85
N TYR A 736 8.79 -25.89 0.14
CA TYR A 736 9.35 -27.02 0.92
C TYR A 736 8.41 -27.57 2.01
N GLU A 737 7.15 -27.84 1.66
CA GLU A 737 6.09 -28.25 2.58
C GLU A 737 5.27 -29.42 1.99
N PRO A 738 5.81 -30.65 1.95
CA PRO A 738 5.21 -31.79 1.26
C PRO A 738 3.93 -32.31 1.94
N ASP A 739 3.79 -32.07 3.25
CA ASP A 739 2.74 -32.65 4.09
C ASP A 739 1.42 -31.86 4.05
N ILE A 740 1.39 -30.70 3.39
CA ILE A 740 0.19 -29.82 3.41
C ILE A 740 -1.02 -30.50 2.80
N LEU A 741 -0.84 -31.49 1.92
CA LEU A 741 -1.94 -32.21 1.28
C LEU A 741 -2.30 -33.54 1.95
N ASN A 742 -2.00 -33.69 3.24
CA ASN A 742 -2.35 -34.87 4.04
C ASN A 742 -2.92 -34.45 5.41
N VAL A 743 -3.74 -33.39 5.43
CA VAL A 743 -4.34 -32.85 6.65
C VAL A 743 -5.81 -33.25 6.75
N GLN A 744 -6.59 -33.04 5.67
CA GLN A 744 -8.03 -33.26 5.67
C GLN A 744 -8.47 -34.63 5.14
N ASP A 745 -7.70 -35.23 4.23
CA ASP A 745 -7.95 -36.55 3.66
C ASP A 745 -6.63 -37.30 3.46
N SER A 746 -6.73 -38.62 3.43
CA SER A 746 -5.68 -39.57 3.06
C SER A 746 -5.43 -39.65 1.55
N LYS A 747 -6.16 -38.87 0.75
CA LYS A 747 -6.06 -38.79 -0.71
C LYS A 747 -5.70 -37.38 -1.15
N ILE A 748 -5.01 -37.29 -2.28
CA ILE A 748 -4.80 -36.05 -3.02
C ILE A 748 -5.69 -36.10 -4.26
N TYR A 749 -6.43 -35.01 -4.46
CA TYR A 749 -7.22 -34.75 -5.65
C TYR A 749 -6.40 -33.83 -6.54
N VAL A 750 -5.86 -34.36 -7.64
CA VAL A 750 -4.94 -33.64 -8.54
C VAL A 750 -5.50 -33.54 -9.94
N GLY A 751 -5.43 -32.36 -10.54
CA GLY A 751 -6.03 -32.13 -11.84
C GLY A 751 -5.99 -30.68 -12.28
N PHE A 752 -6.95 -30.28 -13.11
CA PHE A 752 -7.01 -28.99 -13.77
C PHE A 752 -8.24 -28.21 -13.33
N PHE A 753 -8.11 -26.92 -13.09
CA PHE A 753 -9.18 -26.09 -12.52
C PHE A 753 -9.35 -24.73 -13.20
N ALA A 754 -10.51 -24.11 -12.98
CA ALA A 754 -10.84 -22.75 -13.41
C ALA A 754 -11.76 -22.03 -12.40
N ALA A 755 -11.60 -20.70 -12.25
CA ALA A 755 -12.36 -19.86 -11.31
C ALA A 755 -12.59 -18.41 -11.80
N ARG A 756 -13.80 -17.88 -11.55
CA ARG A 756 -14.23 -16.46 -11.62
C ARG A 756 -13.88 -15.71 -12.91
N LEU A 757 -14.04 -16.36 -14.08
CA LEU A 757 -13.59 -15.94 -15.43
C LEU A 757 -12.24 -16.55 -15.83
N ALA A 758 -12.28 -17.86 -16.09
CA ALA A 758 -11.22 -18.57 -16.79
C ALA A 758 -11.81 -19.69 -17.65
N THR A 759 -11.34 -19.78 -18.89
CA THR A 759 -11.68 -20.85 -19.83
C THR A 759 -10.39 -21.38 -20.45
N ILE A 760 -10.09 -22.66 -20.21
CA ILE A 760 -8.88 -23.32 -20.71
C ILE A 760 -9.20 -24.60 -21.46
N GLU A 761 -8.41 -24.92 -22.50
CA GLU A 761 -8.34 -26.27 -23.08
C GLU A 761 -7.04 -26.94 -22.63
N VAL A 762 -7.14 -28.16 -22.14
CA VAL A 762 -6.03 -28.97 -21.65
C VAL A 762 -5.79 -30.15 -22.60
N SER A 763 -4.56 -30.31 -23.06
CA SER A 763 -4.13 -31.42 -23.92
C SER A 763 -2.77 -31.98 -23.51
N ASN A 764 -2.41 -33.17 -24.00
CA ASN A 764 -1.13 -33.82 -23.72
C ASN A 764 -0.87 -33.98 -22.21
N ILE A 765 -1.89 -34.49 -21.51
CA ILE A 765 -1.88 -34.75 -20.06
C ILE A 765 -0.94 -35.92 -19.76
N GLU A 766 0.07 -35.68 -18.93
CA GLU A 766 1.03 -36.68 -18.47
C GLU A 766 1.01 -36.70 -16.93
N LEU A 767 0.59 -37.83 -16.37
CA LEU A 767 0.61 -38.07 -14.93
C LEU A 767 1.58 -39.23 -14.63
N TYR A 768 2.60 -38.95 -13.83
CA TYR A 768 3.49 -39.95 -13.27
C TYR A 768 3.35 -39.93 -11.75
N VAL A 769 3.09 -41.10 -11.16
CA VAL A 769 2.94 -41.26 -9.70
C VAL A 769 4.03 -42.19 -9.19
N SER A 770 4.80 -41.71 -8.22
CA SER A 770 5.94 -42.42 -7.63
C SER A 770 5.76 -42.67 -6.14
N SER A 771 6.50 -43.67 -5.63
CA SER A 771 6.44 -44.03 -4.21
C SER A 771 7.41 -43.17 -3.40
N SER A 772 6.86 -42.40 -2.46
CA SER A 772 7.64 -41.62 -1.49
C SER A 772 8.59 -42.46 -0.64
N GLU A 773 8.29 -43.74 -0.43
CA GLU A 773 9.13 -44.69 0.31
C GLU A 773 10.52 -44.87 -0.34
N THR A 774 10.58 -44.76 -1.66
CA THR A 774 11.81 -45.02 -2.44
C THR A 774 12.36 -43.80 -3.15
N ASP A 775 11.56 -42.75 -3.34
CA ASP A 775 12.02 -41.48 -3.90
C ASP A 775 13.06 -40.79 -3.02
N ALA A 776 13.73 -39.77 -3.58
CA ALA A 776 14.73 -38.99 -2.86
C ALA A 776 14.19 -38.54 -1.49
N PRO A 777 14.98 -38.68 -0.40
CA PRO A 777 14.53 -38.31 0.94
C PRO A 777 14.23 -36.81 1.00
N ARG A 778 13.41 -36.43 1.99
CA ARG A 778 13.05 -35.02 2.23
C ARG A 778 14.32 -34.18 2.42
N TYR A 779 14.51 -33.21 1.53
CA TYR A 779 15.46 -32.13 1.74
C TYR A 779 14.80 -31.06 2.60
N ILE A 780 15.43 -30.76 3.74
CA ILE A 780 15.05 -29.63 4.59
C ILE A 780 15.94 -28.47 4.18
N PRO A 781 15.41 -27.40 3.58
CA PRO A 781 16.22 -26.24 3.25
C PRO A 781 16.79 -25.64 4.53
N PRO A 782 17.99 -25.03 4.49
CA PRO A 782 18.48 -24.26 5.62
C PRO A 782 17.49 -23.15 5.96
N GLU A 783 17.27 -22.92 7.26
CA GLU A 783 16.42 -21.83 7.72
C GLU A 783 17.00 -20.49 7.21
N ALA A 784 16.14 -19.63 6.67
CA ALA A 784 16.59 -18.32 6.19
C ALA A 784 17.03 -17.45 7.38
N PRO A 785 18.16 -16.73 7.29
CA PRO A 785 18.63 -15.89 8.38
C PRO A 785 17.64 -14.74 8.65
N VAL A 786 17.35 -14.48 9.93
CA VAL A 786 16.48 -13.38 10.33
C VAL A 786 17.27 -12.08 10.30
N THR A 787 16.73 -11.02 9.70
CA THR A 787 17.34 -9.68 9.78
C THR A 787 16.99 -9.01 11.10
N PRO A 788 17.95 -8.73 12.00
CA PRO A 788 17.63 -8.14 13.29
C PRO A 788 17.04 -6.74 13.15
N SER A 789 16.04 -6.46 13.96
CA SER A 789 15.41 -5.14 14.05
C SER A 789 14.86 -4.91 15.46
N LEU A 790 14.87 -3.63 15.86
CA LEU A 790 14.29 -3.16 17.11
C LEU A 790 13.22 -2.12 16.80
N GLN A 791 11.96 -2.35 17.14
CA GLN A 791 10.91 -1.34 17.00
C GLN A 791 10.80 -0.52 18.28
N ILE A 792 10.66 0.80 18.16
CA ILE A 792 10.27 1.67 19.26
C ILE A 792 8.76 1.89 19.09
N LEU A 793 7.98 1.47 20.09
CA LEU A 793 6.53 1.51 20.06
C LEU A 793 5.97 2.80 20.67
N SER A 794 6.70 3.40 21.61
CA SER A 794 6.25 4.61 22.31
C SER A 794 6.26 5.85 21.42
N LEU A 795 5.43 6.83 21.80
CA LEU A 795 5.25 8.09 21.06
C LEU A 795 6.46 9.01 21.15
N ASP A 796 6.78 9.69 20.06
CA ASP A 796 7.79 10.75 19.99
C ASP A 796 7.29 12.12 20.50
N LYS A 797 6.00 12.23 20.79
CA LYS A 797 5.34 13.42 21.35
C LYS A 797 4.44 13.02 22.50
N THR A 798 4.52 13.75 23.61
CA THR A 798 3.72 13.47 24.79
C THR A 798 3.53 14.72 25.66
N SER A 799 2.51 14.68 26.50
CA SER A 799 2.23 15.68 27.54
C SER A 799 2.46 15.15 28.96
N ASN A 800 3.01 13.94 29.08
CA ASN A 800 3.34 13.31 30.36
C ASN A 800 4.85 13.37 30.63
N VAL A 801 5.23 13.84 31.82
CA VAL A 801 6.64 13.83 32.27
C VAL A 801 7.10 12.42 32.62
N ASN A 802 6.20 11.57 33.12
CA ASN A 802 6.51 10.17 33.37
C ASN A 802 6.26 9.42 32.07
N TYR A 803 7.33 8.86 31.50
CA TYR A 803 7.31 8.26 30.18
C TYR A 803 7.82 6.83 30.26
N SER A 804 7.24 5.93 29.48
CA SER A 804 7.72 4.57 29.34
C SER A 804 8.14 4.35 27.89
N LEU A 805 9.43 4.19 27.66
CA LEU A 805 9.99 3.83 26.36
C LEU A 805 9.82 2.33 26.16
N VAL A 806 8.94 1.95 25.25
CA VAL A 806 8.59 0.56 24.96
C VAL A 806 9.28 0.17 23.66
N VAL A 807 10.07 -0.89 23.71
CA VAL A 807 10.74 -1.48 22.55
C VAL A 807 10.28 -2.90 22.31
N LYS A 808 10.34 -3.36 21.06
CA LYS A 808 10.03 -4.74 20.68
C LYS A 808 11.06 -5.22 19.65
N PRO A 809 11.98 -6.12 20.03
CA PRO A 809 12.91 -6.73 19.08
C PRO A 809 12.23 -7.86 18.32
N ASN A 810 12.70 -8.17 17.10
CA ASN A 810 12.25 -9.36 16.36
C ASN A 810 13.14 -10.60 16.60
N VAL A 811 14.26 -10.44 17.29
CA VAL A 811 15.22 -11.49 17.66
C VAL A 811 15.66 -11.30 19.10
N ASN A 812 16.16 -12.35 19.74
CA ASN A 812 16.71 -12.22 21.09
C ASN A 812 17.96 -11.35 21.08
N GLY A 813 18.26 -10.70 22.21
CA GLY A 813 19.48 -9.92 22.36
C GLY A 813 19.54 -9.17 23.68
N SER A 814 20.35 -8.13 23.74
CA SER A 814 20.46 -7.26 24.91
C SER A 814 20.31 -5.80 24.53
N ILE A 815 19.65 -5.01 25.39
CA ILE A 815 19.51 -3.58 25.20
C ILE A 815 20.23 -2.76 26.26
N THR A 816 20.74 -1.61 25.85
CA THR A 816 21.15 -0.50 26.71
C THR A 816 20.39 0.75 26.25
N VAL A 817 19.75 1.45 27.18
CA VAL A 817 18.97 2.67 26.88
C VAL A 817 19.55 3.84 27.64
N LYS A 818 19.77 4.93 26.90
CA LYS A 818 20.25 6.21 27.43
C LYS A 818 19.22 7.30 27.19
N GLN A 819 19.09 8.23 28.13
CA GLN A 819 18.43 9.52 27.95
C GLN A 819 19.52 10.62 28.07
N GLY A 820 19.89 11.21 26.94
CA GLY A 820 21.11 12.01 26.84
C GLY A 820 22.34 11.20 27.27
N ALA A 821 23.03 11.65 28.33
CA ALA A 821 24.19 10.96 28.88
C ALA A 821 23.84 9.90 29.93
N GLU A 822 22.65 9.97 30.53
CA GLU A 822 22.22 9.06 31.60
C GLU A 822 21.86 7.69 31.02
N ILE A 823 22.36 6.63 31.65
CA ILE A 823 22.03 5.25 31.30
C ILE A 823 20.88 4.78 32.20
N LEU A 824 19.72 4.54 31.61
CA LEU A 824 18.51 4.08 32.32
C LEU A 824 18.55 2.57 32.58
N VAL A 825 18.94 1.80 31.57
CA VAL A 825 19.19 0.36 31.67
C VAL A 825 20.42 -0.01 30.86
N ARG A 826 21.16 -1.03 31.31
CA ARG A 826 22.40 -1.50 30.66
C ARG A 826 22.39 -3.01 30.51
N ASP A 827 22.64 -3.47 29.29
CA ASP A 827 22.80 -4.88 28.89
C ASP A 827 21.66 -5.81 29.37
N VAL A 828 20.42 -5.32 29.35
CA VAL A 828 19.26 -6.12 29.77
C VAL A 828 18.84 -7.06 28.63
N THR A 829 18.68 -8.35 28.93
CA THR A 829 18.18 -9.34 27.98
C THR A 829 16.74 -9.03 27.56
N VAL A 830 16.49 -9.10 26.26
CA VAL A 830 15.16 -8.96 25.66
C VAL A 830 14.90 -10.12 24.69
N ASN A 831 13.64 -10.56 24.61
CA ASN A 831 13.24 -11.70 23.80
C ASN A 831 12.49 -11.26 22.53
N ALA A 832 12.65 -12.05 21.47
CA ALA A 832 11.97 -11.86 20.20
C ALA A 832 10.44 -11.75 20.37
N GLY A 833 9.85 -10.72 19.79
CA GLY A 833 8.40 -10.52 19.79
C GLY A 833 7.81 -9.93 21.07
N GLU A 834 8.58 -9.88 22.16
CA GLU A 834 8.14 -9.37 23.46
C GLU A 834 8.35 -7.86 23.60
N LYS A 835 7.43 -7.18 24.28
CA LYS A 835 7.55 -5.75 24.61
C LYS A 835 8.42 -5.61 25.86
N TYR A 836 9.40 -4.72 25.82
CA TYR A 836 10.20 -4.34 26.98
C TYR A 836 10.09 -2.84 27.24
N SER A 837 9.76 -2.47 28.48
CA SER A 837 9.51 -1.08 28.89
C SER A 837 10.66 -0.55 29.74
N VAL A 838 11.08 0.69 29.45
CA VAL A 838 12.05 1.44 30.23
C VAL A 838 11.40 2.73 30.72
N ASP A 839 11.27 2.88 32.03
CA ASP A 839 10.72 4.08 32.63
C ASP A 839 11.74 5.22 32.58
N ALA A 840 11.24 6.42 32.29
CA ALA A 840 12.01 7.64 32.12
C ALA A 840 11.23 8.85 32.66
N VAL A 841 11.95 9.90 33.05
CA VAL A 841 11.37 11.19 33.42
C VAL A 841 11.82 12.23 32.39
N LEU A 842 10.85 12.78 31.67
CA LEU A 842 11.10 13.77 30.64
C LEU A 842 11.18 15.18 31.25
N GLU A 843 12.14 15.95 30.76
CA GLU A 843 12.18 17.38 31.00
C GLU A 843 11.00 18.06 30.28
N LYS A 844 10.36 18.99 30.98
CA LYS A 844 9.14 19.66 30.52
C LYS A 844 9.46 20.71 29.46
N ASN A 845 8.61 20.80 28.44
CA ASN A 845 8.71 21.80 27.36
C ASN A 845 10.04 21.71 26.60
N SER A 846 10.62 20.52 26.51
CA SER A 846 11.89 20.27 25.83
C SER A 846 11.83 19.01 24.97
N GLU A 847 12.83 18.87 24.11
CA GLU A 847 13.11 17.63 23.40
C GLU A 847 14.03 16.76 24.28
N ASN A 848 13.64 15.50 24.47
CA ASN A 848 14.33 14.54 25.32
C ASN A 848 14.95 13.44 24.44
N PRO A 849 16.27 13.50 24.14
CA PRO A 849 16.92 12.54 23.25
C PRO A 849 17.20 11.22 23.98
N PHE A 850 16.83 10.11 23.34
CA PHE A 850 17.19 8.76 23.75
C PHE A 850 18.13 8.12 22.73
N THR A 851 19.03 7.28 23.23
CA THR A 851 19.86 6.37 22.42
C THR A 851 19.63 4.96 22.91
N VAL A 852 19.11 4.11 22.03
CA VAL A 852 18.86 2.69 22.31
C VAL A 852 19.89 1.87 21.54
N ILE A 853 20.67 1.09 22.26
CA ILE A 853 21.70 0.21 21.73
C ILE A 853 21.18 -1.22 21.89
N PHE A 854 20.98 -1.93 20.78
CA PHE A 854 20.56 -3.32 20.77
C PHE A 854 21.66 -4.19 20.19
N ILE A 855 22.09 -5.19 20.93
CA ILE A 855 23.06 -6.19 20.49
C ILE A 855 22.30 -7.49 20.28
N PRO A 856 22.09 -7.93 19.02
CA PRO A 856 21.46 -9.21 18.74
C PRO A 856 22.23 -10.36 19.41
N ASP A 857 21.52 -11.38 19.88
CA ASP A 857 22.17 -12.62 20.33
C ASP A 857 22.69 -13.38 19.11
N ASP A 858 24.01 -13.49 19.02
CA ASP A 858 24.68 -14.04 17.86
C ASP A 858 24.59 -15.57 17.76
N THR A 859 24.04 -16.26 18.76
CA THR A 859 23.70 -17.69 18.69
C THR A 859 22.50 -17.99 17.78
N GLN A 860 21.83 -16.96 17.26
CA GLN A 860 20.72 -17.12 16.32
C GLN A 860 21.24 -17.07 14.89
N ASN A 861 20.52 -17.68 13.94
CA ASN A 861 20.82 -17.55 12.51
C ASN A 861 20.36 -16.17 12.00
N LEU A 862 21.27 -15.20 11.98
CA LEU A 862 20.98 -13.80 11.66
C LEU A 862 21.69 -13.35 10.38
N SER A 863 21.10 -12.36 9.68
CA SER A 863 21.73 -11.77 8.50
C SER A 863 22.80 -10.72 8.84
N SER A 864 22.81 -10.24 10.09
CA SER A 864 23.82 -9.34 10.65
C SER A 864 23.92 -9.57 12.16
N TYR A 865 25.11 -9.39 12.71
CA TYR A 865 25.42 -9.51 14.15
C TYR A 865 25.92 -8.19 14.75
N GLU A 866 25.95 -7.14 13.94
CA GLU A 866 26.32 -5.81 14.38
C GLU A 866 25.29 -5.27 15.36
N LYS A 867 25.76 -4.47 16.32
CA LYS A 867 24.85 -3.76 17.22
C LYS A 867 24.05 -2.72 16.42
N ILE A 868 22.80 -2.54 16.80
CA ILE A 868 21.87 -1.58 16.21
C ILE A 868 21.73 -0.40 17.17
N ILE A 869 22.09 0.80 16.72
CA ILE A 869 21.90 2.04 17.48
C ILE A 869 20.70 2.78 16.90
N LYS A 870 19.67 2.97 17.72
CA LYS A 870 18.50 3.79 17.41
C LYS A 870 18.47 5.04 18.27
N ASN A 871 18.56 6.17 17.60
CA ASN A 871 18.36 7.48 18.21
C ASN A 871 16.89 7.87 18.10
N PHE A 872 16.30 8.34 19.19
CA PHE A 872 14.87 8.62 19.30
C PHE A 872 14.63 9.79 20.25
N SER A 873 14.08 10.89 19.77
CA SER A 873 13.77 12.06 20.59
C SER A 873 12.29 12.10 20.95
N VAL A 874 12.00 12.34 22.22
CA VAL A 874 10.63 12.58 22.71
C VAL A 874 10.44 14.06 23.00
N THR A 875 9.58 14.72 22.24
CA THR A 875 9.15 16.09 22.55
C THR A 875 8.09 16.02 23.65
N MET A 876 8.36 16.68 24.77
CA MET A 876 7.38 16.81 25.86
C MET A 876 6.88 18.25 25.90
N ARG A 877 5.57 18.45 25.72
CA ARG A 877 4.94 19.78 25.82
C ARG A 877 3.56 19.69 26.47
N THR A 878 3.17 20.80 27.08
CA THR A 878 1.83 21.01 27.63
C THR A 878 1.26 22.33 27.12
N TYR A 879 -0.03 22.35 26.80
CA TYR A 879 -0.74 23.52 26.29
C TYR A 879 -1.96 23.82 27.14
N ASN A 880 -2.22 25.11 27.35
CA ASN A 880 -3.31 25.65 28.17
C ASN A 880 -3.60 24.84 29.45
N GLU A 881 -2.59 24.69 30.31
CA GLU A 881 -2.67 23.82 31.50
C GLU A 881 -3.84 24.19 32.42
N GLY A 882 -4.68 23.20 32.72
CA GLY A 882 -5.89 23.39 33.54
C GLY A 882 -7.11 23.85 32.75
N GLY A 883 -6.96 24.17 31.47
CA GLY A 883 -8.04 24.51 30.54
C GLY A 883 -8.16 23.53 29.37
N ASN A 884 -9.01 23.88 28.41
CA ASN A 884 -9.19 23.16 27.15
C ASN A 884 -8.24 23.69 26.07
N ILE A 885 -7.80 22.84 25.16
CA ILE A 885 -7.03 23.24 23.98
C ILE A 885 -8.01 23.65 22.88
N TYR A 886 -7.91 24.88 22.39
CA TYR A 886 -8.70 25.35 21.25
C TYR A 886 -7.95 25.11 19.94
N VAL A 887 -8.69 24.60 18.95
CA VAL A 887 -8.21 24.30 17.60
C VAL A 887 -9.09 25.03 16.60
N SER A 888 -8.50 25.59 15.54
CA SER A 888 -9.23 26.27 14.47
C SER A 888 -8.68 25.88 13.09
N PRO A 889 -9.43 26.07 11.98
CA PRO A 889 -8.92 25.78 10.64
C PRO A 889 -7.64 26.56 10.27
N ASN A 890 -7.43 27.74 10.89
CA ASN A 890 -6.24 28.57 10.71
C ASN A 890 -5.25 28.44 11.88
N GLY A 891 -5.47 27.47 12.78
CA GLY A 891 -4.58 27.21 13.90
C GLY A 891 -3.20 26.77 13.42
N THR A 892 -2.17 26.99 14.25
CA THR A 892 -0.79 26.64 13.88
C THR A 892 -0.12 25.84 15.00
N PRO A 893 0.96 25.09 14.71
CA PRO A 893 1.75 24.39 15.74
C PRO A 893 2.39 25.32 16.79
N TYR A 894 2.41 26.63 16.53
CA TYR A 894 2.96 27.67 17.39
C TYR A 894 1.91 28.36 18.25
N GLY A 895 0.64 27.98 18.12
CA GLY A 895 -0.43 28.39 19.03
C GLY A 895 -0.12 27.99 20.48
N ASP A 896 -0.72 28.68 21.45
CA ASP A 896 -0.62 28.32 22.87
C ASP A 896 -1.81 27.47 23.35
N GLY A 897 -2.74 27.16 22.44
CA GLY A 897 -3.94 26.37 22.71
C GLY A 897 -5.07 27.17 23.36
N THR A 898 -4.94 28.49 23.49
CA THR A 898 -6.03 29.38 23.89
C THR A 898 -6.94 29.71 22.70
N LYS A 899 -8.13 30.25 22.97
CA LYS A 899 -9.08 30.66 21.92
C LYS A 899 -8.53 31.80 21.04
N ASP A 900 -7.67 32.66 21.60
CA ASP A 900 -7.08 33.78 20.89
C ASP A 900 -5.88 33.35 20.02
N ASN A 901 -5.20 32.26 20.39
CA ASN A 901 -4.06 31.71 19.66
C ASN A 901 -4.17 30.16 19.55
N PRO A 902 -5.14 29.66 18.76
CA PRO A 902 -5.47 28.25 18.69
C PRO A 902 -4.37 27.41 18.02
N LEU A 903 -4.28 26.15 18.43
CA LEU A 903 -3.41 25.16 17.79
C LEU A 903 -4.02 24.63 16.48
N ASP A 904 -3.18 24.05 15.63
CA ASP A 904 -3.65 23.11 14.61
C ASP A 904 -4.08 21.77 15.25
N LEU A 905 -4.83 20.99 14.48
CA LEU A 905 -5.43 19.75 14.96
C LEU A 905 -4.38 18.68 15.32
N ASP A 906 -3.33 18.51 14.52
CA ASP A 906 -2.33 17.47 14.71
C ASP A 906 -1.48 17.74 15.96
N THR A 907 -1.06 18.98 16.17
CA THR A 907 -0.34 19.38 17.39
C THR A 907 -1.20 19.20 18.64
N ALA A 908 -2.48 19.57 18.59
CA ALA A 908 -3.39 19.40 19.72
C ALA A 908 -3.58 17.91 20.09
N ILE A 909 -3.76 17.03 19.10
CA ILE A 909 -3.86 15.58 19.32
C ILE A 909 -2.59 14.99 19.92
N ALA A 910 -1.41 15.45 19.47
CA ALA A 910 -0.14 14.96 19.96
C ALA A 910 0.14 15.31 21.43
N PHE A 911 -0.38 16.45 21.91
CA PHE A 911 -0.04 17.01 23.24
C PHE A 911 -1.23 17.16 24.20
N VAL A 912 -2.42 16.68 23.85
CA VAL A 912 -3.55 16.65 24.79
C VAL A 912 -3.23 15.77 25.99
N LYS A 913 -3.54 16.24 27.20
CA LYS A 913 -3.40 15.46 28.43
C LYS A 913 -4.59 14.54 28.66
N GLU A 914 -4.39 13.49 29.45
CA GLU A 914 -5.49 12.72 30.03
C GLU A 914 -6.48 13.66 30.74
N GLY A 915 -7.77 13.50 30.47
CA GLY A 915 -8.84 14.33 31.01
C GLY A 915 -9.01 15.70 30.34
N GLN A 916 -8.09 16.12 29.46
CA GLN A 916 -8.14 17.41 28.78
C GLN A 916 -8.96 17.32 27.49
N LYS A 917 -9.62 18.43 27.13
CA LYS A 917 -10.42 18.53 25.90
C LYS A 917 -9.73 19.36 24.83
N ILE A 918 -9.73 18.84 23.61
CA ILE A 918 -9.52 19.59 22.39
C ILE A 918 -10.90 20.07 21.91
N ILE A 919 -11.06 21.38 21.76
CA ILE A 919 -12.27 22.04 21.27
C ILE A 919 -12.04 22.49 19.84
N LEU A 920 -12.71 21.83 18.89
CA LEU A 920 -12.68 22.21 17.48
C LEU A 920 -13.65 23.35 17.26
N MET A 921 -13.11 24.53 16.98
CA MET A 921 -13.88 25.69 16.56
C MET A 921 -14.55 25.41 15.21
N ASN A 922 -15.68 26.07 14.98
CA ASN A 922 -16.44 25.92 13.75
C ASN A 922 -15.60 26.20 12.50
N GLY A 923 -15.76 25.39 11.45
CA GLY A 923 -15.11 25.59 10.17
C GLY A 923 -14.80 24.27 9.45
N VAL A 924 -14.21 24.39 8.26
CA VAL A 924 -13.78 23.26 7.43
C VAL A 924 -12.27 23.10 7.55
N TYR A 925 -11.83 21.95 8.04
CA TYR A 925 -10.44 21.55 8.21
C TYR A 925 -10.04 20.70 7.01
N LYS A 926 -9.56 21.36 5.96
CA LYS A 926 -9.10 20.67 4.75
C LYS A 926 -7.80 19.91 5.02
N ARG A 927 -7.72 18.65 4.59
CA ARG A 927 -6.56 17.77 4.78
C ARG A 927 -6.18 17.05 3.49
N ASP A 928 -4.90 17.05 3.18
CA ASP A 928 -4.28 16.22 2.14
C ASP A 928 -3.71 14.90 2.69
N SER A 929 -3.79 14.72 4.01
CA SER A 929 -3.18 13.62 4.76
C SER A 929 -4.13 13.06 5.81
N ALA A 930 -3.86 11.82 6.23
CA ALA A 930 -4.64 11.15 7.27
C ALA A 930 -4.63 11.94 8.59
N LEU A 931 -5.71 11.84 9.37
CA LEU A 931 -5.70 12.25 10.77
C LEU A 931 -5.41 11.03 11.64
N VAL A 932 -4.26 10.99 12.30
CA VAL A 932 -3.81 9.81 13.04
C VAL A 932 -3.79 10.08 14.54
N ILE A 933 -4.65 9.38 15.27
CA ILE A 933 -4.54 9.24 16.72
C ILE A 933 -3.80 7.92 16.97
N SER A 934 -2.47 8.04 17.09
CA SER A 934 -1.55 6.90 17.17
C SER A 934 -1.87 5.97 18.34
N ARG A 935 -1.50 4.69 18.17
CA ARG A 935 -1.46 3.72 19.26
C ARG A 935 -0.60 4.29 20.40
N TYR A 936 -0.95 3.97 21.65
CA TYR A 936 -0.31 4.50 22.86
C TYR A 936 -0.60 5.98 23.16
N ASN A 937 -1.27 6.72 22.26
CA ASN A 937 -1.82 8.03 22.59
C ASN A 937 -3.13 7.86 23.36
N ASP A 938 -3.05 7.25 24.53
CA ASP A 938 -4.21 6.73 25.24
C ASP A 938 -4.71 7.74 26.28
N GLY A 939 -6.01 7.72 26.54
CA GLY A 939 -6.57 8.18 27.80
C GLY A 939 -6.61 7.02 28.82
N THR A 940 -7.30 7.24 29.94
CA THR A 940 -7.61 6.19 30.92
C THR A 940 -9.11 6.05 31.10
N ALA A 941 -9.54 4.99 31.81
CA ALA A 941 -10.96 4.79 32.11
C ALA A 941 -11.55 5.95 32.91
N GLU A 942 -10.74 6.54 33.80
CA GLU A 942 -11.08 7.69 34.64
C GLU A 942 -10.87 9.03 33.92
N ASN A 943 -9.84 9.14 33.08
CA ASN A 943 -9.45 10.38 32.41
C ASN A 943 -9.27 10.17 30.89
N ARG A 944 -10.39 10.15 30.17
CA ARG A 944 -10.41 10.07 28.70
C ARG A 944 -9.74 11.28 28.07
N LYS A 945 -9.27 11.14 26.83
CA LYS A 945 -8.90 12.27 25.97
C LYS A 945 -10.10 12.66 25.12
N TYR A 946 -10.33 13.95 24.92
CA TYR A 946 -11.52 14.44 24.24
C TYR A 946 -11.18 15.22 22.98
N LEU A 947 -11.87 14.92 21.89
CA LEU A 947 -11.87 15.66 20.63
C LEU A 947 -13.31 16.05 20.31
N VAL A 948 -13.71 17.27 20.64
CA VAL A 948 -15.13 17.66 20.60
C VAL A 948 -15.32 18.96 19.84
N ALA A 949 -16.46 19.08 19.16
CA ALA A 949 -16.88 20.35 18.57
C ALA A 949 -17.09 21.44 19.63
N GLU A 950 -16.86 22.70 19.26
CA GLU A 950 -17.30 23.83 20.07
C GLU A 950 -18.83 23.76 20.26
N PRO A 951 -19.35 23.99 21.49
CA PRO A 951 -20.78 23.88 21.74
C PRO A 951 -21.63 24.69 20.74
N GLY A 952 -22.60 24.03 20.11
CA GLY A 952 -23.48 24.64 19.11
C GLY A 952 -22.88 24.76 17.70
N SER A 953 -21.67 24.26 17.48
CA SER A 953 -21.03 24.18 16.15
C SER A 953 -21.03 22.75 15.62
N ARG A 954 -20.69 22.60 14.32
CA ARG A 954 -20.46 21.31 13.67
C ARG A 954 -19.29 21.44 12.68
N PRO A 955 -18.04 21.40 13.17
CA PRO A 955 -16.86 21.49 12.33
C PRO A 955 -16.76 20.27 11.41
N VAL A 956 -16.19 20.49 10.22
CA VAL A 956 -16.01 19.45 9.19
C VAL A 956 -14.52 19.19 9.02
N ILE A 957 -14.09 17.95 9.22
CA ILE A 957 -12.78 17.48 8.79
C ILE A 957 -12.95 16.88 7.40
N ASP A 958 -12.33 17.55 6.43
CA ASP A 958 -12.58 17.32 5.02
C ASP A 958 -11.28 16.89 4.35
N PHE A 959 -11.24 15.65 3.88
CA PHE A 959 -10.05 15.06 3.28
C PHE A 959 -9.92 15.38 1.78
N ASP A 960 -10.84 16.17 1.21
CA ASP A 960 -10.78 16.70 -0.16
C ASP A 960 -10.52 15.63 -1.25
N LYS A 961 -10.96 14.38 -1.01
CA LYS A 961 -10.69 13.17 -1.80
C LYS A 961 -9.19 12.83 -1.97
N LYS A 962 -8.33 13.40 -1.12
CA LYS A 962 -6.86 13.26 -1.12
C LYS A 962 -6.33 12.59 0.15
N GLY A 963 -6.82 12.99 1.32
CA GLY A 963 -6.42 12.42 2.61
C GLY A 963 -7.11 11.09 2.91
N GLN A 964 -6.45 10.23 3.70
CA GLN A 964 -6.85 8.83 3.95
C GLN A 964 -7.84 8.64 5.12
N GLY A 965 -8.66 9.66 5.44
CA GLY A 965 -9.58 9.57 6.57
C GLY A 965 -8.88 9.65 7.94
N VAL A 966 -9.60 9.21 8.98
CA VAL A 966 -9.09 9.14 10.36
C VAL A 966 -8.65 7.73 10.73
N THR A 967 -7.54 7.62 11.46
CA THR A 967 -7.13 6.38 12.14
C THR A 967 -7.07 6.61 13.66
N LEU A 968 -8.02 6.05 14.40
CA LEU A 968 -8.08 6.05 15.87
C LEU A 968 -7.51 4.74 16.43
N SER A 969 -6.21 4.71 16.66
CA SER A 969 -5.51 3.56 17.28
C SER A 969 -5.30 3.71 18.79
N GLY A 970 -5.46 4.92 19.33
CA GLY A 970 -5.41 5.18 20.77
C GLY A 970 -6.63 4.62 21.51
N ASN A 971 -6.47 4.36 22.81
CA ASN A 971 -7.50 3.86 23.70
C ASN A 971 -8.16 5.02 24.49
N TYR A 972 -9.40 4.82 24.96
CA TYR A 972 -10.11 5.74 25.85
C TYR A 972 -10.25 7.19 25.33
N TRP A 973 -10.43 7.35 24.03
CA TRP A 973 -10.86 8.62 23.43
C TRP A 973 -12.37 8.80 23.52
N TYR A 974 -12.79 10.07 23.53
CA TYR A 974 -14.17 10.49 23.36
C TYR A 974 -14.21 11.56 22.26
N ILE A 975 -14.92 11.29 21.17
CA ILE A 975 -15.00 12.13 19.99
C ILE A 975 -16.45 12.52 19.78
N GLU A 976 -16.75 13.82 19.66
CA GLU A 976 -18.15 14.28 19.60
C GLU A 976 -18.40 15.43 18.62
N GLY A 977 -19.49 15.31 17.85
CA GLY A 977 -20.12 16.43 17.13
C GLY A 977 -19.36 16.92 15.90
N ILE A 978 -18.45 16.09 15.37
CA ILE A 978 -17.59 16.41 14.22
C ILE A 978 -18.05 15.64 12.99
N ASP A 979 -18.01 16.30 11.83
CA ASP A 979 -18.24 15.66 10.54
C ASP A 979 -16.91 15.25 9.90
N PHE A 980 -16.87 14.07 9.31
CA PHE A 980 -15.71 13.53 8.59
C PHE A 980 -16.14 13.23 7.14
N ALA A 981 -15.53 13.93 6.19
CA ALA A 981 -16.00 13.96 4.83
C ALA A 981 -14.90 13.71 3.81
N ARG A 982 -15.27 13.07 2.69
CA ARG A 982 -14.49 13.05 1.46
C ARG A 982 -13.09 12.47 1.60
N SER A 983 -12.93 11.33 2.28
CA SER A 983 -11.67 10.55 2.21
C SER A 983 -11.31 10.15 0.77
N ALA A 984 -10.02 9.86 0.55
CA ALA A 984 -9.48 9.41 -0.71
C ALA A 984 -10.09 8.07 -1.19
N PRO A 985 -10.07 7.77 -2.51
CA PRO A 985 -10.54 6.49 -3.05
C PRO A 985 -9.92 5.25 -2.38
N ASN A 986 -10.76 4.31 -1.96
CA ASN A 986 -10.41 3.10 -1.19
C ASN A 986 -9.88 3.35 0.24
N TYR A 987 -10.22 4.49 0.84
CA TYR A 987 -9.92 4.77 2.24
C TYR A 987 -11.20 5.07 3.01
N PRO A 988 -11.45 4.41 4.16
CA PRO A 988 -12.58 4.73 5.02
C PRO A 988 -12.53 6.18 5.51
N GLY A 989 -13.69 6.75 5.83
CA GLY A 989 -13.76 8.07 6.48
C GLY A 989 -13.13 8.05 7.87
N PHE A 990 -13.36 6.96 8.62
CA PHE A 990 -12.92 6.82 10.00
C PHE A 990 -12.67 5.34 10.37
N ILE A 991 -11.46 5.00 10.84
CA ILE A 991 -11.11 3.65 11.31
C ILE A 991 -10.81 3.68 12.81
N ILE A 992 -11.38 2.75 13.57
CA ILE A 992 -11.10 2.53 14.99
C ILE A 992 -10.33 1.22 15.17
N GLY A 993 -9.06 1.34 15.54
CA GLY A 993 -8.17 0.24 15.91
C GLY A 993 -7.85 0.16 17.40
N GLY A 994 -8.23 1.17 18.20
CA GLY A 994 -8.08 1.17 19.66
C GLY A 994 -9.28 0.60 20.42
N ASN A 995 -9.18 0.60 21.75
CA ASN A 995 -10.18 0.05 22.67
C ASN A 995 -10.86 1.13 23.50
N TYR A 996 -12.08 0.82 23.96
CA TYR A 996 -12.85 1.65 24.89
C TYR A 996 -13.12 3.07 24.40
N ASN A 997 -13.04 3.33 23.09
CA ASN A 997 -13.33 4.65 22.51
C ASN A 997 -14.83 4.90 22.41
N ILE A 998 -15.21 6.17 22.45
CA ILE A 998 -16.59 6.62 22.24
C ILE A 998 -16.59 7.63 21.09
N VAL A 999 -17.41 7.39 20.08
CA VAL A 999 -17.65 8.32 18.97
C VAL A 999 -19.13 8.65 18.97
N GLU A 1000 -19.45 9.93 19.17
CA GLU A 1000 -20.81 10.37 19.48
C GLU A 1000 -21.25 11.53 18.59
N ASN A 1001 -22.47 11.48 18.04
CA ASN A 1001 -23.07 12.60 17.29
C ASN A 1001 -22.22 13.08 16.07
N CYS A 1002 -21.34 12.21 15.57
CA CYS A 1002 -20.49 12.43 14.39
C CYS A 1002 -21.18 11.99 13.09
N ARG A 1003 -20.78 12.58 11.96
CA ARG A 1003 -21.25 12.19 10.62
C ARG A 1003 -20.10 11.77 9.72
N PHE A 1004 -20.35 10.78 8.86
CA PHE A 1004 -19.36 10.23 7.93
C PHE A 1004 -19.96 10.21 6.53
N TYR A 1005 -19.51 11.08 5.64
CA TYR A 1005 -20.13 11.16 4.32
C TYR A 1005 -19.21 11.45 3.15
N GLU A 1006 -19.68 11.04 1.97
CA GLU A 1006 -18.92 11.15 0.73
C GLU A 1006 -17.52 10.52 0.82
N ASN A 1007 -17.30 9.52 1.67
CA ASN A 1007 -15.98 8.90 1.81
C ASN A 1007 -15.69 7.96 0.64
N GLY A 1008 -14.40 7.77 0.33
CA GLY A 1008 -13.93 6.91 -0.76
C GLY A 1008 -13.98 5.41 -0.46
N ASP A 1009 -14.54 5.02 0.68
CA ASP A 1009 -14.80 3.66 1.17
C ASP A 1009 -15.82 3.77 2.33
N THR A 1010 -15.85 2.82 3.26
CA THR A 1010 -16.73 2.78 4.43
C THR A 1010 -16.69 4.08 5.24
N GLY A 1011 -17.86 4.58 5.66
CA GLY A 1011 -17.94 5.81 6.47
C GLY A 1011 -17.20 5.69 7.82
N LEU A 1012 -17.56 4.69 8.64
CA LEU A 1012 -16.82 4.33 9.85
C LEU A 1012 -16.63 2.82 9.99
N GLN A 1013 -15.39 2.39 10.23
CA GLN A 1013 -15.00 0.99 10.37
C GLN A 1013 -14.31 0.71 11.71
N ILE A 1014 -14.65 -0.40 12.36
CA ILE A 1014 -13.94 -0.96 13.52
C ILE A 1014 -13.19 -2.21 13.07
N SER A 1015 -11.86 -2.15 13.07
CA SER A 1015 -10.96 -3.27 12.71
C SER A 1015 -9.54 -2.97 13.18
N ARG A 1016 -8.67 -3.98 13.32
CA ARG A 1016 -7.27 -3.74 13.70
C ARG A 1016 -6.59 -2.75 12.73
N THR A 1017 -5.76 -1.88 13.28
CA THR A 1017 -4.90 -0.95 12.53
C THR A 1017 -3.43 -1.36 12.60
N ASP A 1018 -3.15 -2.49 13.25
CA ASP A 1018 -1.83 -3.12 13.36
C ASP A 1018 -1.84 -4.51 12.69
N SER A 1019 -0.74 -5.25 12.83
CA SER A 1019 -0.57 -6.60 12.26
C SER A 1019 -0.91 -7.72 13.24
N SER A 1020 -1.58 -7.45 14.36
CA SER A 1020 -1.83 -8.47 15.37
C SER A 1020 -2.93 -9.45 14.96
N GLU A 1021 -2.63 -10.74 15.03
CA GLU A 1021 -3.60 -11.84 14.84
C GLU A 1021 -4.26 -12.25 16.17
N ASN A 1022 -3.82 -11.70 17.30
CA ASN A 1022 -4.43 -11.99 18.59
C ASN A 1022 -5.68 -11.13 18.79
N ILE A 1023 -6.85 -11.78 18.86
CA ILE A 1023 -8.14 -11.11 19.12
C ILE A 1023 -8.15 -10.23 20.38
N ALA A 1024 -7.30 -10.55 21.38
CA ALA A 1024 -7.18 -9.73 22.59
C ALA A 1024 -6.54 -8.34 22.32
N GLU A 1025 -5.86 -8.16 21.19
CA GLU A 1025 -5.29 -6.88 20.75
C GLU A 1025 -6.18 -6.17 19.72
N TRP A 1026 -7.28 -6.79 19.25
CA TRP A 1026 -8.23 -6.18 18.32
C TRP A 1026 -9.13 -5.16 19.01
N PRO A 1027 -9.60 -4.12 18.27
CA PRO A 1027 -10.42 -3.05 18.84
C PRO A 1027 -11.67 -3.60 19.50
N SER A 1028 -11.80 -3.35 20.80
CA SER A 1028 -12.83 -3.88 21.68
C SER A 1028 -13.48 -2.79 22.51
N TYR A 1029 -14.72 -3.02 22.93
CA TYR A 1029 -15.48 -2.15 23.82
C TYR A 1029 -15.65 -0.70 23.34
N ASN A 1030 -15.60 -0.48 22.02
CA ASN A 1030 -15.88 0.83 21.42
C ASN A 1030 -17.39 1.06 21.31
N LYS A 1031 -17.82 2.31 21.48
CA LYS A 1031 -19.23 2.71 21.37
C LYS A 1031 -19.40 3.80 20.33
N ILE A 1032 -20.26 3.54 19.34
CA ILE A 1032 -20.66 4.49 18.32
C ILE A 1032 -22.09 4.90 18.64
N ILE A 1033 -22.31 6.18 18.93
CA ILE A 1033 -23.54 6.68 19.54
C ILE A 1033 -24.11 7.81 18.69
N ASN A 1034 -25.36 7.71 18.26
CA ASN A 1034 -26.08 8.77 17.54
C ASN A 1034 -25.32 9.30 16.31
N CYS A 1035 -24.53 8.46 15.66
CA CYS A 1035 -23.79 8.81 14.45
C CYS A 1035 -24.62 8.61 13.19
N GLU A 1036 -24.24 9.30 12.11
CA GLU A 1036 -24.88 9.19 10.80
C GLU A 1036 -23.84 8.90 9.72
N SER A 1037 -24.13 8.01 8.78
CA SER A 1037 -23.19 7.66 7.69
C SER A 1037 -23.90 7.53 6.35
N PHE A 1038 -23.45 8.29 5.34
CA PHE A 1038 -24.16 8.39 4.07
C PHE A 1038 -23.33 8.83 2.87
N ASP A 1039 -23.83 8.57 1.66
CA ASP A 1039 -23.19 8.93 0.39
C ASP A 1039 -21.75 8.42 0.22
N ASN A 1040 -21.36 7.38 0.95
CA ASN A 1040 -20.04 6.78 0.84
C ASN A 1040 -19.95 5.90 -0.43
N ARG A 1041 -18.86 6.03 -1.19
CA ARG A 1041 -18.65 5.36 -2.48
C ARG A 1041 -17.17 5.10 -2.75
N ASP A 1042 -16.82 3.82 -2.88
CA ASP A 1042 -15.52 3.37 -3.35
C ASP A 1042 -15.51 3.20 -4.89
N PRO A 1043 -14.34 3.24 -5.55
CA PRO A 1043 -14.24 3.10 -7.00
C PRO A 1043 -14.81 1.80 -7.56
N SER A 1044 -14.75 0.70 -6.80
CA SER A 1044 -15.30 -0.60 -7.20
C SER A 1044 -16.79 -0.74 -6.89
N GLU A 1045 -17.36 0.20 -6.15
CA GLU A 1045 -18.77 0.23 -5.73
C GLU A 1045 -19.20 -1.03 -4.98
N ASN A 1046 -18.33 -1.61 -4.15
CA ASN A 1046 -18.61 -2.87 -3.45
C ASN A 1046 -17.93 -3.01 -2.08
N ASN A 1047 -17.43 -1.91 -1.50
CA ASN A 1047 -16.86 -1.89 -0.15
C ASN A 1047 -17.34 -0.71 0.69
N ALA A 1048 -17.89 0.34 0.07
CA ALA A 1048 -18.28 1.55 0.78
C ALA A 1048 -19.59 1.38 1.55
N ASP A 1049 -19.44 0.83 2.76
CA ASP A 1049 -20.50 0.70 3.74
C ASP A 1049 -20.78 2.02 4.47
N GLY A 1050 -21.93 2.12 5.12
CA GLY A 1050 -22.14 3.18 6.11
C GLY A 1050 -21.31 2.95 7.37
N PHE A 1051 -21.50 1.80 8.01
CA PHE A 1051 -20.76 1.40 9.20
C PHE A 1051 -20.24 -0.04 9.07
N ALA A 1052 -19.06 -0.31 9.62
CA ALA A 1052 -18.53 -1.65 9.66
C ALA A 1052 -17.88 -1.98 11.00
N ALA A 1053 -17.99 -3.24 11.40
CA ALA A 1053 -17.16 -3.85 12.44
C ALA A 1053 -16.78 -5.25 11.98
N LYS A 1054 -15.75 -5.33 11.13
CA LYS A 1054 -15.44 -6.48 10.29
C LYS A 1054 -13.96 -6.85 10.27
N LEU A 1055 -13.66 -8.03 9.72
CA LEU A 1055 -12.31 -8.53 9.37
C LEU A 1055 -11.26 -8.66 10.48
N THR A 1056 -11.45 -8.10 11.67
CA THR A 1056 -10.61 -8.22 12.90
C THR A 1056 -11.09 -7.22 13.96
N CYS A 1057 -12.36 -7.29 14.36
CA CYS A 1057 -12.87 -6.51 15.49
C CYS A 1057 -12.97 -7.41 16.73
N GLY A 1058 -12.59 -6.87 17.89
CA GLY A 1058 -12.68 -7.58 19.15
C GLY A 1058 -14.08 -7.51 19.76
N VAL A 1059 -14.20 -7.84 21.04
CA VAL A 1059 -15.49 -8.02 21.71
C VAL A 1059 -16.09 -6.71 22.22
N GLY A 1060 -17.41 -6.69 22.40
CA GLY A 1060 -18.09 -5.62 23.14
C GLY A 1060 -18.24 -4.31 22.38
N ASN A 1061 -18.01 -4.30 21.07
CA ASN A 1061 -18.26 -3.13 20.23
C ASN A 1061 -19.78 -2.91 20.05
N MET A 1062 -20.22 -1.65 20.09
CA MET A 1062 -21.64 -1.30 20.08
C MET A 1062 -21.93 -0.13 19.13
N PHE A 1063 -23.05 -0.23 18.40
CA PHE A 1063 -23.68 0.86 17.67
C PHE A 1063 -25.03 1.16 18.32
N ILE A 1064 -25.28 2.43 18.69
CA ILE A 1064 -26.44 2.85 19.46
C ILE A 1064 -27.04 4.09 18.81
N GLY A 1065 -28.30 4.06 18.38
CA GLY A 1065 -28.97 5.25 17.84
C GLY A 1065 -28.43 5.74 16.49
N CYS A 1066 -27.54 4.98 15.84
CA CYS A 1066 -26.91 5.37 14.58
C CYS A 1066 -27.83 5.23 13.37
N VAL A 1067 -27.57 6.01 12.31
CA VAL A 1067 -28.35 6.00 11.06
C VAL A 1067 -27.40 5.83 9.88
N SER A 1068 -27.68 4.86 9.01
CA SER A 1068 -26.90 4.60 7.79
C SER A 1068 -27.82 4.68 6.58
N HIS A 1069 -27.48 5.52 5.60
CA HIS A 1069 -28.31 5.64 4.40
C HIS A 1069 -27.55 6.03 3.16
N HIS A 1070 -28.07 5.67 1.99
CA HIS A 1070 -27.52 6.11 0.71
C HIS A 1070 -26.03 5.79 0.50
N ASN A 1071 -25.52 4.73 1.13
CA ASN A 1071 -24.16 4.22 0.87
C ASN A 1071 -24.20 3.25 -0.30
N ILE A 1072 -23.14 3.17 -1.11
CA ILE A 1072 -23.18 2.33 -2.32
C ILE A 1072 -23.18 0.84 -2.04
N ASP A 1073 -22.49 0.39 -0.98
CA ASP A 1073 -22.48 -1.02 -0.58
C ASP A 1073 -23.55 -1.33 0.46
N ASP A 1074 -23.21 -1.64 1.72
CA ASP A 1074 -24.21 -1.98 2.74
C ASP A 1074 -24.40 -0.84 3.76
N GLY A 1075 -25.55 -0.81 4.44
CA GLY A 1075 -25.77 0.11 5.55
C GLY A 1075 -24.87 -0.23 6.76
N TRP A 1076 -24.79 -1.52 7.09
CA TRP A 1076 -23.87 -2.10 8.04
C TRP A 1076 -23.22 -3.36 7.47
N ASP A 1077 -21.90 -3.50 7.66
CA ASP A 1077 -21.17 -4.74 7.36
C ASP A 1077 -20.40 -5.28 8.57
N LEU A 1078 -20.82 -6.46 9.03
CA LEU A 1078 -20.18 -7.24 10.10
C LEU A 1078 -19.42 -8.45 9.54
N TYR A 1079 -18.96 -8.40 8.29
CA TYR A 1079 -18.33 -9.52 7.61
C TYR A 1079 -17.22 -10.19 8.44
N THR A 1080 -17.39 -11.49 8.60
CA THR A 1080 -16.45 -12.40 9.25
C THR A 1080 -15.92 -13.35 8.18
N LYS A 1081 -14.63 -13.66 8.26
CA LYS A 1081 -13.93 -14.48 7.28
C LYS A 1081 -13.42 -15.75 7.95
N ALA A 1082 -13.58 -16.89 7.29
CA ALA A 1082 -13.26 -18.20 7.82
C ALA A 1082 -11.81 -18.34 8.30
N GLY A 1083 -10.84 -17.88 7.49
CA GLY A 1083 -9.42 -18.02 7.84
C GLY A 1083 -8.97 -17.21 9.05
N THR A 1084 -9.59 -16.04 9.27
CA THR A 1084 -9.36 -15.23 10.48
C THR A 1084 -10.08 -15.81 11.69
N GLY A 1085 -11.17 -16.55 11.47
CA GLY A 1085 -12.05 -17.05 12.51
C GLY A 1085 -13.06 -16.01 13.00
N ALA A 1086 -13.79 -16.37 14.05
CA ALA A 1086 -14.83 -15.53 14.63
C ALA A 1086 -14.28 -14.20 15.16
N ILE A 1087 -14.92 -13.10 14.74
CA ILE A 1087 -14.72 -11.78 15.35
C ILE A 1087 -15.53 -11.67 16.65
N GLY A 1088 -15.29 -10.60 17.41
CA GLY A 1088 -16.07 -10.35 18.61
C GLY A 1088 -17.54 -10.02 18.31
N PRO A 1089 -18.50 -10.50 19.12
CA PRO A 1089 -19.89 -10.12 18.99
C PRO A 1089 -20.10 -8.60 19.05
N VAL A 1090 -20.95 -8.11 18.15
CA VAL A 1090 -21.31 -6.70 18.01
C VAL A 1090 -22.77 -6.54 18.39
N ILE A 1091 -23.07 -5.46 19.12
CA ILE A 1091 -24.44 -5.09 19.48
C ILE A 1091 -24.85 -3.88 18.66
N ILE A 1092 -25.94 -3.99 17.92
CA ILE A 1092 -26.61 -2.89 17.21
C ILE A 1092 -27.94 -2.63 17.93
N ASP A 1093 -28.15 -1.43 18.45
CA ASP A 1093 -29.34 -1.06 19.23
C ASP A 1093 -29.93 0.25 18.72
N SER A 1094 -31.21 0.23 18.37
CA SER A 1094 -31.92 1.43 17.94
C SER A 1094 -31.32 2.16 16.74
N CYS A 1095 -30.80 1.39 15.78
CA CYS A 1095 -30.23 1.90 14.55
C CYS A 1095 -31.21 1.86 13.38
N ILE A 1096 -30.95 2.67 12.35
CA ILE A 1096 -31.80 2.77 11.15
C ILE A 1096 -30.94 2.63 9.90
N ALA A 1097 -31.31 1.73 8.98
CA ALA A 1097 -30.65 1.55 7.67
C ALA A 1097 -31.64 1.79 6.52
N TYR A 1098 -31.38 2.73 5.61
CA TYR A 1098 -32.30 2.95 4.49
C TYR A 1098 -31.65 3.44 3.19
N GLU A 1099 -32.28 3.13 2.05
CA GLU A 1099 -31.87 3.59 0.72
C GLU A 1099 -30.41 3.32 0.35
N ASN A 1100 -29.76 2.35 1.02
CA ASN A 1100 -28.41 1.90 0.63
C ASN A 1100 -28.47 1.25 -0.76
N GLY A 1101 -27.47 1.55 -1.58
CA GLY A 1101 -27.35 1.22 -3.00
C GLY A 1101 -27.66 2.35 -3.97
N THR A 1102 -28.14 3.50 -3.46
CA THR A 1102 -28.45 4.71 -4.22
C THR A 1102 -27.98 5.93 -3.44
N LEU A 1103 -27.17 6.80 -4.04
CA LEU A 1103 -26.74 8.07 -3.41
C LEU A 1103 -27.92 9.05 -3.29
N THR A 1104 -27.81 10.05 -2.42
CA THR A 1104 -28.84 11.08 -2.24
C THR A 1104 -29.14 11.90 -3.50
N ASP A 1105 -28.22 11.91 -4.47
CA ASP A 1105 -28.40 12.52 -5.79
C ASP A 1105 -29.17 11.64 -6.79
N GLY A 1106 -29.52 10.41 -6.41
CA GLY A 1106 -30.22 9.41 -7.23
C GLY A 1106 -29.31 8.46 -8.00
N THR A 1107 -27.99 8.57 -7.88
CA THR A 1107 -27.03 7.66 -8.54
C THR A 1107 -27.11 6.27 -7.94
N VAL A 1108 -27.46 5.27 -8.76
CA VAL A 1108 -27.56 3.86 -8.35
C VAL A 1108 -26.23 3.14 -8.59
N GLY A 1109 -25.58 2.66 -7.53
CA GLY A 1109 -24.30 1.93 -7.63
C GLY A 1109 -24.45 0.42 -7.84
N LYS A 1110 -23.34 -0.30 -7.81
CA LYS A 1110 -23.26 -1.76 -8.06
C LYS A 1110 -23.04 -2.64 -6.82
N GLY A 1111 -23.07 -2.08 -5.61
CA GLY A 1111 -22.79 -2.81 -4.38
C GLY A 1111 -23.83 -3.87 -4.03
N ASP A 1112 -23.67 -4.47 -2.86
CA ASP A 1112 -24.57 -5.50 -2.33
C ASP A 1112 -25.90 -4.91 -1.86
N LYS A 1113 -25.91 -3.67 -1.31
CA LYS A 1113 -27.11 -2.85 -1.02
C LYS A 1113 -27.96 -3.30 0.16
N ASN A 1114 -27.42 -4.07 1.10
CA ASN A 1114 -28.19 -4.52 2.26
C ASN A 1114 -28.35 -3.39 3.28
N GLY A 1115 -29.40 -3.45 4.10
CA GLY A 1115 -29.53 -2.59 5.28
C GLY A 1115 -28.53 -3.01 6.36
N PHE A 1116 -28.68 -4.24 6.86
CA PHE A 1116 -27.80 -4.83 7.86
C PHE A 1116 -27.24 -6.18 7.38
N LYS A 1117 -25.94 -6.26 7.15
CA LYS A 1117 -25.20 -7.50 6.84
C LYS A 1117 -24.49 -8.01 8.08
N LEU A 1118 -25.06 -9.06 8.69
CA LEU A 1118 -24.80 -9.44 10.09
C LEU A 1118 -23.83 -10.64 10.24
N GLY A 1119 -22.85 -10.76 9.34
CA GLY A 1119 -21.75 -11.73 9.47
C GLY A 1119 -21.66 -12.74 8.32
N GLY A 1120 -20.48 -13.32 8.10
CA GLY A 1120 -20.11 -13.91 6.81
C GLY A 1120 -19.54 -15.33 6.91
N GLU A 1121 -19.50 -16.00 5.74
CA GLU A 1121 -18.78 -17.26 5.50
C GLU A 1121 -19.19 -18.46 6.34
N GLY A 1122 -20.38 -18.47 6.95
CA GLY A 1122 -20.81 -19.59 7.78
C GLY A 1122 -20.27 -19.54 9.21
N VAL A 1123 -19.47 -18.52 9.54
CA VAL A 1123 -18.81 -18.43 10.84
C VAL A 1123 -19.81 -18.00 11.92
N PRO A 1124 -20.01 -18.79 13.00
CA PRO A 1124 -20.93 -18.45 14.07
C PRO A 1124 -20.40 -17.28 14.90
N VAL A 1125 -21.04 -16.12 14.76
CA VAL A 1125 -20.81 -14.97 15.64
C VAL A 1125 -22.15 -14.48 16.16
N GLN A 1126 -22.32 -14.42 17.49
CA GLN A 1126 -23.59 -14.04 18.09
C GLN A 1126 -23.79 -12.52 18.10
N HIS A 1127 -23.84 -11.90 16.92
CA HIS A 1127 -24.23 -10.50 16.79
C HIS A 1127 -25.68 -10.32 17.27
N ILE A 1128 -25.92 -9.23 17.99
CA ILE A 1128 -27.24 -8.89 18.53
C ILE A 1128 -27.70 -7.61 17.87
N ILE A 1129 -28.79 -7.66 17.12
CA ILE A 1129 -29.47 -6.48 16.59
C ILE A 1129 -30.83 -6.32 17.24
N LYS A 1130 -31.11 -5.15 17.79
CA LYS A 1130 -32.37 -4.91 18.48
C LYS A 1130 -32.91 -3.51 18.28
N ASN A 1131 -34.23 -3.38 18.39
CA ASN A 1131 -34.95 -2.10 18.29
C ASN A 1131 -34.64 -1.30 17.01
N SER A 1132 -34.24 -1.96 15.92
CA SER A 1132 -33.69 -1.31 14.73
C SER A 1132 -34.65 -1.39 13.53
N ILE A 1133 -34.48 -0.48 12.57
CA ILE A 1133 -35.36 -0.35 11.40
C ILE A 1133 -34.54 -0.45 10.12
N ALA A 1134 -34.98 -1.25 9.14
CA ALA A 1134 -34.41 -1.25 7.79
C ALA A 1134 -35.49 -1.03 6.73
N PHE A 1135 -35.33 -0.04 5.84
CA PHE A 1135 -36.31 0.19 4.79
C PHE A 1135 -35.75 0.71 3.47
N ASN A 1136 -36.41 0.39 2.36
CA ASN A 1136 -36.07 0.87 1.01
C ASN A 1136 -34.60 0.61 0.60
N ASN A 1137 -33.91 -0.35 1.20
CA ASN A 1137 -32.56 -0.71 0.77
C ASN A 1137 -32.62 -1.48 -0.57
N GLY A 1138 -31.59 -1.30 -1.41
CA GLY A 1138 -31.51 -1.92 -2.74
C GLY A 1138 -31.37 -3.45 -2.73
N ALA A 1139 -31.17 -4.06 -1.57
CA ALA A 1139 -31.19 -5.51 -1.36
C ALA A 1139 -31.97 -5.92 -0.11
N VAL A 1140 -31.35 -6.64 0.84
CA VAL A 1140 -32.05 -7.22 1.98
C VAL A 1140 -32.03 -6.25 3.16
N GLY A 1141 -33.16 -6.08 3.86
CA GLY A 1141 -33.22 -5.25 5.06
C GLY A 1141 -32.30 -5.77 6.16
N PHE A 1142 -32.48 -7.04 6.54
CA PHE A 1142 -31.65 -7.75 7.52
C PHE A 1142 -31.18 -9.08 6.92
N THR A 1143 -29.89 -9.19 6.63
CA THR A 1143 -29.28 -10.43 6.16
C THR A 1143 -28.30 -10.97 7.19
N SER A 1144 -28.43 -12.25 7.50
CA SER A 1144 -27.43 -12.99 8.26
C SER A 1144 -26.13 -13.17 7.49
N ASN A 1145 -26.14 -13.00 6.16
CA ASN A 1145 -25.02 -13.22 5.24
C ASN A 1145 -24.22 -14.52 5.50
N SER A 1146 -24.95 -15.58 5.88
CA SER A 1146 -24.44 -16.92 6.23
C SER A 1146 -23.96 -17.11 7.67
N ASN A 1147 -23.85 -16.08 8.49
CA ASN A 1147 -23.61 -16.26 9.94
C ASN A 1147 -24.80 -17.02 10.57
N PRO A 1148 -24.60 -18.21 11.14
CA PRO A 1148 -25.70 -19.04 11.64
C PRO A 1148 -26.24 -18.63 13.02
N SER A 1149 -25.68 -17.62 13.69
CA SER A 1149 -25.91 -17.37 15.14
C SER A 1149 -26.48 -15.99 15.49
N VAL A 1150 -27.05 -15.27 14.51
CA VAL A 1150 -27.58 -13.91 14.71
C VAL A 1150 -28.80 -13.89 15.66
N ILE A 1151 -28.84 -12.90 16.55
CA ILE A 1151 -29.98 -12.61 17.43
C ILE A 1151 -30.64 -11.29 16.99
N ALA A 1152 -31.92 -11.33 16.61
CA ALA A 1152 -32.72 -10.19 16.19
C ALA A 1152 -33.94 -10.01 17.10
N ILE A 1153 -34.02 -8.88 17.82
CA ILE A 1153 -35.07 -8.61 18.81
C ILE A 1153 -35.78 -7.27 18.54
N ASN A 1154 -37.10 -7.28 18.38
CA ASN A 1154 -37.94 -6.08 18.21
C ASN A 1154 -37.49 -5.17 17.05
N ASN A 1155 -37.25 -5.74 15.87
CA ASN A 1155 -36.82 -5.01 14.68
C ASN A 1155 -37.96 -4.87 13.67
N ILE A 1156 -37.92 -3.80 12.86
CA ILE A 1156 -38.89 -3.56 11.79
C ILE A 1156 -38.19 -3.50 10.43
N ALA A 1157 -38.69 -4.24 9.45
CA ALA A 1157 -38.23 -4.19 8.07
C ALA A 1157 -39.38 -3.80 7.12
N TYR A 1158 -39.13 -2.84 6.22
CA TYR A 1158 -40.14 -2.31 5.30
C TYR A 1158 -39.62 -2.10 3.88
N ASN A 1159 -40.26 -2.68 2.86
CA ASN A 1159 -39.97 -2.42 1.44
C ASN A 1159 -38.48 -2.52 1.01
N ASN A 1160 -37.74 -3.51 1.51
CA ASN A 1160 -36.38 -3.78 1.02
C ASN A 1160 -36.43 -4.65 -0.25
N ALA A 1161 -35.70 -4.26 -1.30
CA ALA A 1161 -35.93 -4.74 -2.68
C ALA A 1161 -35.71 -6.25 -2.87
N LYS A 1162 -34.79 -6.89 -2.13
CA LYS A 1162 -34.51 -8.33 -2.19
C LYS A 1162 -35.05 -9.13 -1.00
N GLY A 1163 -35.92 -8.52 -0.19
CA GLY A 1163 -36.54 -9.15 0.96
C GLY A 1163 -36.23 -8.42 2.26
N ASN A 1164 -37.09 -8.57 3.24
CA ASN A 1164 -36.97 -7.88 4.52
C ASN A 1164 -36.05 -8.63 5.49
N LEU A 1165 -36.16 -9.96 5.56
CA LEU A 1165 -35.38 -10.82 6.43
C LEU A 1165 -34.82 -12.06 5.68
N VAL A 1166 -33.49 -12.21 5.66
CA VAL A 1166 -32.80 -13.39 5.11
C VAL A 1166 -31.78 -13.95 6.11
N PHE A 1167 -32.26 -14.82 6.99
CA PHE A 1167 -31.50 -15.54 8.00
C PHE A 1167 -31.30 -17.00 7.59
N THR A 1168 -30.20 -17.26 6.88
CA THR A 1168 -29.83 -18.54 6.28
C THR A 1168 -28.34 -18.78 6.44
N SER A 1169 -27.92 -20.03 6.46
CA SER A 1169 -26.50 -20.40 6.40
C SER A 1169 -26.30 -21.46 5.31
N TYR A 1170 -25.06 -21.90 5.12
CA TYR A 1170 -24.74 -22.96 4.16
C TYR A 1170 -25.30 -24.31 4.62
N SER A 1171 -25.54 -25.20 3.66
CA SER A 1171 -25.96 -26.57 3.92
C SER A 1171 -25.02 -27.27 4.90
N GLY A 1172 -25.57 -27.98 5.89
CA GLY A 1172 -24.79 -28.70 6.90
C GLY A 1172 -24.35 -27.85 8.10
N ILE A 1173 -24.50 -26.52 8.04
CA ILE A 1173 -24.26 -25.65 9.21
C ILE A 1173 -25.56 -25.54 10.00
N GLU A 1174 -25.53 -25.97 11.26
CA GLU A 1174 -26.66 -25.80 12.18
C GLU A 1174 -26.88 -24.32 12.47
N THR A 1175 -28.15 -23.89 12.39
CA THR A 1175 -28.54 -22.51 12.66
C THR A 1175 -29.05 -22.34 14.08
N HIS A 1176 -28.59 -21.28 14.75
CA HIS A 1176 -28.94 -20.90 16.11
C HIS A 1176 -29.52 -19.48 16.18
N PHE A 1177 -30.28 -19.11 15.14
CA PHE A 1177 -30.93 -17.81 15.07
C PHE A 1177 -31.95 -17.63 16.19
N VAL A 1178 -32.01 -16.42 16.73
CA VAL A 1178 -33.12 -15.97 17.59
C VAL A 1178 -33.81 -14.81 16.89
N VAL A 1179 -35.10 -14.95 16.61
CA VAL A 1179 -35.93 -13.88 16.05
C VAL A 1179 -37.13 -13.71 16.97
N ASP A 1180 -37.24 -12.55 17.60
CA ASP A 1180 -38.25 -12.24 18.60
C ASP A 1180 -38.80 -10.83 18.38
N GLY A 1181 -40.13 -10.68 18.37
CA GLY A 1181 -40.81 -9.40 18.09
C GLY A 1181 -40.52 -8.78 16.72
N PHE A 1182 -40.14 -9.57 15.70
CA PHE A 1182 -39.78 -9.04 14.38
C PHE A 1182 -41.02 -8.70 13.54
N VAL A 1183 -41.04 -7.53 12.91
CA VAL A 1183 -42.13 -7.08 12.05
C VAL A 1183 -41.58 -6.80 10.65
N SER A 1184 -41.96 -7.65 9.71
CA SER A 1184 -41.68 -7.49 8.28
C SER A 1184 -42.95 -7.04 7.58
N TYR A 1185 -42.93 -5.90 6.90
CA TYR A 1185 -44.07 -5.39 6.15
C TYR A 1185 -43.65 -5.01 4.73
N ASN A 1186 -44.43 -5.39 3.73
CA ASN A 1186 -44.09 -5.10 2.34
C ASN A 1186 -45.33 -4.76 1.52
N THR A 1187 -45.23 -3.69 0.74
CA THR A 1187 -46.31 -3.21 -0.15
C THR A 1187 -45.91 -3.20 -1.62
N GLU A 1188 -44.66 -3.56 -1.94
CA GLU A 1188 -44.07 -3.42 -3.28
C GLU A 1188 -43.74 -4.75 -3.97
N GLY A 1189 -44.03 -5.89 -3.32
CA GLY A 1189 -43.84 -7.22 -3.90
C GLY A 1189 -42.41 -7.74 -3.80
N ALA A 1190 -41.81 -7.69 -2.61
CA ALA A 1190 -40.51 -8.31 -2.35
C ALA A 1190 -40.59 -9.86 -2.27
N PRO A 1191 -39.44 -10.56 -2.35
CA PRO A 1191 -39.37 -11.97 -1.97
C PRO A 1191 -39.88 -12.20 -0.53
N ARG A 1192 -40.44 -13.39 -0.29
CA ARG A 1192 -40.83 -13.83 1.07
C ARG A 1192 -39.63 -13.83 2.01
N ASP A 1193 -39.89 -13.61 3.28
CA ASP A 1193 -38.86 -13.75 4.32
C ASP A 1193 -38.39 -15.20 4.43
N SER A 1194 -37.11 -15.35 4.76
CA SER A 1194 -36.44 -16.64 4.93
C SER A 1194 -35.68 -16.65 6.25
N ALA A 1195 -36.10 -17.49 7.19
CA ALA A 1195 -35.43 -17.67 8.48
C ALA A 1195 -35.41 -19.17 8.83
N THR A 1196 -34.24 -19.81 8.71
CA THR A 1196 -34.09 -21.27 8.87
C THR A 1196 -33.83 -21.64 10.33
N GLY A 1197 -34.57 -22.60 10.89
CA GLY A 1197 -34.37 -23.05 12.28
C GLY A 1197 -34.97 -22.15 13.36
N VAL A 1198 -35.68 -21.07 12.97
CA VAL A 1198 -36.39 -20.18 13.88
C VAL A 1198 -37.80 -20.74 14.16
N PRO A 1199 -38.18 -21.00 15.43
CA PRO A 1199 -39.54 -21.40 15.76
C PRO A 1199 -40.56 -20.32 15.41
N ALA A 1200 -41.71 -20.70 14.86
CA ALA A 1200 -42.81 -19.75 14.66
C ALA A 1200 -43.32 -19.21 16.01
N SER A 1201 -43.49 -17.89 16.08
CA SER A 1201 -44.03 -17.14 17.22
C SER A 1201 -45.19 -16.24 16.78
N ASP A 1202 -46.14 -15.97 17.68
CA ASP A 1202 -47.20 -14.98 17.43
C ASP A 1202 -46.68 -13.54 17.54
N ASP A 1203 -45.52 -13.36 18.18
CA ASP A 1203 -44.86 -12.05 18.33
C ASP A 1203 -44.13 -11.61 17.04
N ASN A 1204 -43.88 -12.54 16.11
CA ASN A 1204 -43.22 -12.27 14.84
C ASN A 1204 -44.26 -12.19 13.71
N TYR A 1205 -44.25 -11.09 12.94
CA TYR A 1205 -45.00 -10.95 11.70
C TYR A 1205 -44.04 -11.00 10.53
N LEU A 1206 -44.04 -12.10 9.78
CA LEU A 1206 -43.12 -12.35 8.67
C LEU A 1206 -43.87 -12.29 7.34
N PHE A 1207 -43.24 -11.73 6.32
CA PHE A 1207 -43.81 -11.60 4.98
C PHE A 1207 -43.74 -12.95 4.24
N ASP A 1208 -44.90 -13.50 3.89
CA ASP A 1208 -45.01 -14.82 3.24
C ASP A 1208 -44.81 -14.78 1.71
N GLY A 1209 -44.54 -13.58 1.16
CA GLY A 1209 -44.47 -13.29 -0.27
C GLY A 1209 -45.71 -12.57 -0.81
N THR A 1210 -46.78 -12.47 -0.02
CA THR A 1210 -47.99 -11.72 -0.34
C THR A 1210 -48.41 -10.81 0.81
N LYS A 1211 -48.29 -11.27 2.06
CA LYS A 1211 -48.72 -10.55 3.25
C LYS A 1211 -47.88 -10.90 4.48
N SER A 1212 -47.96 -10.04 5.50
CA SER A 1212 -47.24 -10.24 6.77
C SER A 1212 -48.12 -10.97 7.76
N VAL A 1213 -47.71 -12.17 8.18
CA VAL A 1213 -48.50 -13.04 9.06
C VAL A 1213 -47.69 -13.55 10.25
N ASN A 1214 -48.38 -13.77 11.37
CA ASN A 1214 -47.82 -14.44 12.53
C ASN A 1214 -48.06 -15.96 12.51
N LYS A 1215 -47.59 -16.67 13.55
CA LYS A 1215 -47.78 -18.12 13.69
C LYS A 1215 -49.25 -18.55 13.64
N SER A 1216 -50.15 -17.79 14.28
CA SER A 1216 -51.59 -18.06 14.27
C SER A 1216 -52.27 -17.75 12.93
N GLY A 1217 -51.54 -17.20 11.95
CA GLY A 1217 -52.06 -16.82 10.64
C GLY A 1217 -52.80 -15.49 10.64
N GLU A 1218 -52.66 -14.70 11.71
CA GLU A 1218 -53.19 -13.34 11.78
C GLU A 1218 -52.35 -12.44 10.88
N GLU A 1219 -53.03 -11.72 9.99
CA GLU A 1219 -52.42 -10.78 9.07
C GLU A 1219 -52.23 -9.43 9.74
N LEU A 1220 -51.02 -8.88 9.65
CA LEU A 1220 -50.71 -7.54 10.15
C LEU A 1220 -51.37 -6.49 9.25
N THR A 1221 -52.32 -5.74 9.79
CA THR A 1221 -52.94 -4.64 9.06
C THR A 1221 -51.99 -3.44 8.97
N GLU A 1222 -52.18 -2.60 7.95
CA GLU A 1222 -51.43 -1.35 7.80
C GLU A 1222 -51.47 -0.48 9.07
N LYS A 1223 -52.65 -0.40 9.71
CA LYS A 1223 -52.83 0.35 10.95
C LYS A 1223 -51.96 -0.19 12.08
N GLU A 1224 -51.95 -1.51 12.29
CA GLU A 1224 -51.16 -2.15 13.34
C GLU A 1224 -49.65 -2.03 13.05
N PHE A 1225 -49.25 -2.12 11.78
CA PHE A 1225 -47.89 -1.85 11.36
C PHE A 1225 -47.46 -0.42 11.73
N ILE A 1226 -48.28 0.59 11.40
CA ILE A 1226 -48.01 1.98 11.74
C ILE A 1226 -47.90 2.18 13.25
N GLU A 1227 -48.80 1.57 14.04
CA GLU A 1227 -48.75 1.65 15.51
C GLU A 1227 -47.43 1.09 16.08
N ARG A 1228 -47.00 -0.09 15.61
CA ARG A 1228 -45.73 -0.72 16.00
C ARG A 1228 -44.52 0.10 15.55
N LEU A 1229 -44.57 0.66 14.34
CA LEU A 1229 -43.52 1.53 13.82
C LEU A 1229 -43.37 2.80 14.67
N LEU A 1230 -44.48 3.46 15.02
CA LEU A 1230 -44.46 4.64 15.87
C LEU A 1230 -43.97 4.35 17.29
N GLU A 1231 -44.35 3.19 17.85
CA GLU A 1231 -43.84 2.73 19.13
C GLU A 1231 -42.31 2.55 19.09
N LEU A 1232 -41.80 1.90 18.05
CA LEU A 1232 -40.36 1.69 17.91
C LEU A 1232 -39.61 3.01 17.68
N ILE A 1233 -40.14 3.89 16.82
CA ILE A 1233 -39.57 5.24 16.61
C ILE A 1233 -39.53 6.02 17.92
N SER A 1234 -40.58 5.94 18.75
CA SER A 1234 -40.60 6.58 20.07
C SER A 1234 -39.46 6.07 20.97
N LYS A 1235 -39.22 4.75 20.94
CA LYS A 1235 -38.11 4.13 21.67
C LYS A 1235 -36.75 4.59 21.15
N ILE A 1236 -36.54 4.59 19.84
CA ILE A 1236 -35.28 5.08 19.21
C ILE A 1236 -35.05 6.56 19.58
N LYS A 1237 -36.09 7.40 19.52
CA LYS A 1237 -36.04 8.81 19.90
C LYS A 1237 -35.78 9.05 21.38
N SER A 1238 -36.02 8.08 22.26
CA SER A 1238 -35.71 8.21 23.69
C SER A 1238 -34.25 7.93 24.01
N ILE A 1239 -33.52 7.31 23.07
CA ILE A 1239 -32.10 6.99 23.18
C ILE A 1239 -31.25 8.09 22.52
N LYS A 1240 -31.75 8.68 21.42
CA LYS A 1240 -31.24 9.93 20.86
C LYS A 1240 -31.52 11.11 21.79
#